data_AF-A0A449B1N8-F1
#
_entry.id   AF-A0A449B1N8-F1
#
_cell.length_a   1.000
_cell.length_b   1.000
_cell.length_c   1.000
_cell.angle_alpha   90.00
_cell.angle_beta   90.00
_cell.angle_gamma   90.00
#
_symmetry.space_group_name_H-M   'P 1'
#
loop_
_entity.id
_entity.type
_entity.pdbx_description
1 polymer ?
#
loop_
_entity_poly.entity_id
_entity_poly.type
_entity_poly.pdbx_seq_one_letter_code
_entity_poly.pdbx_strand_id
1 'polypeptide(L)'
;MTSKFKKVILGASGLLGGTSLGFLASCSSDGNPIPVRTETEPTNTNEDAKYEERVEASRYGANPSASSKRFDANVQDKIIIGTTWSEGGPQVKALNAIIEKYNELVEAGSSDVASVAKMVEQKNIGSGYTAGASQVDRDLTARNGKELYNLILNYPNVASRLAEYDMLLSFNDELAKYNTDINRFVGEFKKSNENIEFVQNDSTYIIPFAKSTLAFSINAPVLSYIIDEMKKAGAKIADDQDTQNFVKTLDAKGKNDRNSVASIWGNARSGVNFNDYTISMELFKNYKDLLEFSEKAQSLFEKSYNNNDPVNAQTHVFGMSDPTSFMKTSLFSQVDGDYEKMDSYSTKVNGITKTNFGALKSGGTASTELSKIYTTLSKAVSSGGVKLYPSGQYPSGEQTKHLIAFSTGSTSGFERNFISSDPIFIKNEIRLSSDLSSDSDTMVSFNLTKLGNDEVAKFSKFDNKLYKYTYKIADKDAEKKERFNLVFASEADQKAFEDKVNSSPDTHKDFIIKVSNYKDGKDSENYKKLYEDAKSKGYFAGFVKEVKKDPSKAKTTLLLYMTGGRNSLDIQESAKKALEGLGFELTGKDTTRELNREELVAISAPLKWSKENRLNVIYGQGPSLIGIHTNTGDDWATKAFVSWLFNNKVYDFKSPYASDDKTYRLTAIQFFDKFASYYTASTESKNLDSTIFGDNDFLKNASELFKTAQNENGYVIYEEPASSFSDPFRRSIDGAFSGLQQSAINKNPQSFDQFVEKLKFPNPTN
;
A
#
# COMPACT_ATOMS: atom_id res chain seq x y z
N MET A 1 -30.94 -26.20 -54.59
CA MET A 1 -30.55 -27.36 -55.44
C MET A 1 -29.72 -28.28 -54.55
N THR A 2 -30.33 -29.30 -53.93
CA THR A 2 -30.26 -30.74 -54.34
C THR A 2 -28.81 -31.23 -54.48
N SER A 3 -28.29 -32.28 -53.83
CA SER A 3 -28.87 -33.53 -53.31
C SER A 3 -27.86 -34.23 -52.36
N LYS A 4 -28.27 -34.73 -51.19
CA LYS A 4 -28.39 -36.17 -50.81
C LYS A 4 -27.42 -37.18 -51.49
N PHE A 5 -26.70 -37.98 -50.68
CA PHE A 5 -26.60 -39.45 -50.82
C PHE A 5 -26.10 -40.18 -49.54
N LYS A 6 -27.04 -40.87 -48.86
CA LYS A 6 -27.02 -42.25 -48.29
C LYS A 6 -25.73 -42.76 -47.58
N LYS A 7 -25.74 -43.07 -46.27
CA LYS A 7 -26.21 -44.32 -45.58
C LYS A 7 -25.56 -45.64 -46.04
N VAL A 8 -24.78 -46.26 -45.14
CA VAL A 8 -24.75 -47.72 -44.91
C VAL A 8 -24.73 -47.99 -43.40
N ILE A 9 -25.51 -48.98 -43.00
CA ILE A 9 -25.81 -49.53 -41.67
C ILE A 9 -25.06 -50.86 -41.52
N LEU A 10 -24.61 -51.20 -40.30
CA LEU A 10 -24.60 -52.52 -39.65
C LEU A 10 -23.63 -52.41 -38.45
N GLY A 11 -23.94 -52.76 -37.20
CA GLY A 11 -25.08 -53.43 -36.61
C GLY A 11 -24.56 -54.34 -35.49
N ALA A 12 -25.14 -54.18 -34.29
CA ALA A 12 -25.23 -55.15 -33.18
C ALA A 12 -23.90 -55.60 -32.52
N SER A 13 -23.78 -55.94 -31.23
CA SER A 13 -24.64 -56.06 -30.05
C SER A 13 -23.75 -56.65 -28.94
N GLY A 14 -23.93 -56.30 -27.67
CA GLY A 14 -23.29 -57.04 -26.59
C GLY A 14 -23.31 -56.32 -25.25
N LEU A 15 -24.01 -56.91 -24.29
CA LEU A 15 -24.48 -56.37 -23.02
C LEU A 15 -23.65 -56.96 -21.85
N LEU A 16 -23.81 -56.37 -20.65
CA LEU A 16 -23.35 -56.82 -19.30
C LEU A 16 -21.90 -56.40 -18.95
N GLY A 17 -21.57 -55.81 -17.81
CA GLY A 17 -22.22 -55.58 -16.52
C GLY A 17 -21.13 -55.68 -15.43
N GLY A 18 -21.21 -54.87 -14.36
CA GLY A 18 -20.47 -55.16 -13.11
C GLY A 18 -19.48 -54.10 -12.60
N THR A 19 -19.89 -53.50 -11.48
CA THR A 19 -19.18 -52.70 -10.46
C THR A 19 -17.74 -53.09 -10.09
N SER A 20 -16.87 -52.12 -9.80
CA SER A 20 -16.34 -51.81 -8.44
C SER A 20 -15.08 -50.91 -8.44
N LEU A 21 -14.97 -50.14 -7.36
CA LEU A 21 -13.90 -49.20 -6.95
C LEU A 21 -12.49 -49.82 -6.86
N GLY A 22 -11.45 -48.97 -6.93
CA GLY A 22 -10.23 -49.16 -6.14
C GLY A 22 -8.88 -48.93 -6.84
N PHE A 23 -8.15 -47.93 -6.37
CA PHE A 23 -6.73 -47.58 -6.56
C PHE A 23 -5.73 -48.75 -6.76
N LEU A 24 -4.79 -48.61 -7.71
CA LEU A 24 -3.31 -48.50 -7.52
C LEU A 24 -2.55 -48.80 -8.83
N ALA A 25 -1.40 -48.15 -8.97
CA ALA A 25 -0.50 -48.17 -10.13
C ALA A 25 0.30 -49.48 -10.28
N SER A 26 0.53 -49.94 -11.53
CA SER A 26 1.88 -50.25 -12.06
C SER A 26 1.85 -50.63 -13.56
N CYS A 27 2.93 -50.26 -14.24
CA CYS A 27 3.32 -50.35 -15.65
C CYS A 27 3.01 -51.63 -16.45
N SER A 28 2.63 -51.51 -17.73
CA SER A 28 3.56 -51.66 -18.89
C SER A 28 2.86 -51.53 -20.26
N SER A 29 3.59 -50.89 -21.19
CA SER A 29 3.69 -51.11 -22.65
C SER A 29 2.42 -51.26 -23.50
N ASP A 30 2.05 -50.20 -24.22
CA ASP A 30 2.22 -50.12 -25.68
C ASP A 30 1.44 -48.92 -26.26
N GLY A 31 2.15 -47.96 -26.82
CA GLY A 31 1.55 -46.80 -27.47
C GLY A 31 2.61 -45.84 -28.00
N ASN A 32 2.86 -45.93 -29.31
CA ASN A 32 3.70 -45.11 -30.19
C ASN A 32 4.31 -43.81 -29.59
N PRO A 33 5.63 -43.57 -29.78
CA PRO A 33 6.24 -42.32 -29.40
C PRO A 33 5.68 -41.18 -30.26
N ILE A 34 4.94 -40.27 -29.62
CA ILE A 34 4.80 -38.89 -30.10
C ILE A 34 6.24 -38.34 -30.17
N PRO A 35 6.66 -37.66 -31.25
CA PRO A 35 8.00 -37.12 -31.32
C PRO A 35 8.19 -36.13 -30.18
N VAL A 36 8.94 -36.55 -29.16
CA VAL A 36 9.54 -35.65 -28.18
C VAL A 36 10.45 -34.76 -28.99
N ARG A 37 10.00 -33.52 -29.20
CA ARG A 37 10.88 -32.43 -29.60
C ARG A 37 11.89 -32.33 -28.47
N THR A 38 13.06 -32.93 -28.64
CA THR A 38 14.24 -32.53 -27.89
C THR A 38 14.40 -31.05 -28.14
N GLU A 39 14.00 -30.23 -27.18
CA GLU A 39 14.45 -28.86 -27.07
C GLU A 39 15.97 -28.94 -26.87
N THR A 40 16.71 -29.03 -27.97
CA THR A 40 17.93 -28.25 -28.05
C THR A 40 17.50 -26.83 -27.75
N GLU A 41 17.91 -26.29 -26.61
CA GLU A 41 17.74 -24.89 -26.25
C GLU A 41 17.99 -24.06 -27.52
N PRO A 42 16.99 -23.32 -28.02
CA PRO A 42 17.29 -22.36 -29.06
C PRO A 42 18.25 -21.37 -28.43
N THR A 43 19.52 -21.40 -28.86
CA THR A 43 20.45 -20.29 -28.63
C THR A 43 19.70 -19.03 -29.04
N ASN A 44 19.33 -18.22 -28.06
CA ASN A 44 18.31 -17.19 -28.20
C ASN A 44 18.95 -15.94 -28.81
N THR A 45 19.44 -16.08 -30.06
CA THR A 45 20.23 -15.07 -30.78
C THR A 45 19.55 -13.69 -30.84
N ASN A 46 18.22 -13.64 -30.74
CA ASN A 46 17.46 -12.40 -30.72
C ASN A 46 17.47 -11.68 -29.37
N GLU A 47 17.51 -12.40 -28.24
CA GLU A 47 17.63 -11.77 -26.92
C GLU A 47 19.07 -11.31 -26.65
N ASP A 48 20.05 -12.07 -27.11
CA ASP A 48 21.46 -11.70 -27.03
C ASP A 48 21.77 -10.45 -27.87
N ALA A 49 21.26 -10.38 -29.11
CA ALA A 49 21.40 -9.19 -29.95
C ALA A 49 20.74 -7.96 -29.30
N LYS A 50 19.54 -8.11 -28.72
CA LYS A 50 18.88 -7.02 -27.98
C LYS A 50 19.64 -6.62 -26.72
N TYR A 51 20.33 -7.54 -26.05
CA TYR A 51 21.17 -7.22 -24.90
C TYR A 51 22.38 -6.38 -25.32
N GLU A 52 23.08 -6.77 -26.39
CA GLU A 52 24.20 -5.99 -26.94
C GLU A 52 23.74 -4.58 -27.36
N GLU A 53 22.58 -4.46 -28.00
CA GLU A 53 21.97 -3.15 -28.33
C GLU A 53 21.72 -2.30 -27.08
N ARG A 54 21.19 -2.88 -26.00
CA ARG A 54 20.94 -2.15 -24.73
C ARG A 54 22.23 -1.72 -24.03
N VAL A 55 23.28 -2.54 -24.10
CA VAL A 55 24.61 -2.21 -23.57
C VAL A 55 25.23 -1.08 -24.38
N GLU A 56 25.12 -1.12 -25.71
CA GLU A 56 25.62 -0.06 -26.57
C GLU A 56 24.86 1.25 -26.36
N ALA A 57 23.51 1.18 -26.28
CA ALA A 57 22.64 2.30 -25.93
C ALA A 57 23.02 2.96 -24.59
N SER A 58 23.50 2.18 -23.61
CA SER A 58 23.91 2.70 -22.31
C SER A 58 25.05 3.73 -22.39
N ARG A 59 25.88 3.67 -23.45
CA ARG A 59 27.03 4.57 -23.67
C ARG A 59 26.62 5.92 -24.22
N TYR A 60 25.50 5.99 -24.94
CA TYR A 60 25.04 7.19 -25.64
C TYR A 60 24.01 8.01 -24.85
N GLY A 61 23.44 7.45 -23.79
CA GLY A 61 22.34 8.07 -23.04
C GLY A 61 20.97 7.71 -23.61
N ALA A 62 19.93 7.98 -22.83
CA ALA A 62 18.55 7.62 -23.18
C ALA A 62 17.99 8.51 -24.29
N ASN A 63 18.42 9.77 -24.35
CA ASN A 63 17.95 10.76 -25.30
C ASN A 63 19.11 11.68 -25.73
N PRO A 64 20.00 11.21 -26.61
CA PRO A 64 21.17 11.98 -27.06
C PRO A 64 20.80 13.34 -27.66
N SER A 65 19.62 13.47 -28.25
CA SER A 65 19.12 14.74 -28.79
C SER A 65 18.92 15.83 -27.73
N ALA A 66 18.77 15.45 -26.46
CA ALA A 66 18.65 16.34 -25.31
C ALA A 66 19.96 16.54 -24.54
N SER A 67 21.10 16.04 -25.04
CA SER A 67 22.42 16.12 -24.37
C SER A 67 22.86 17.53 -23.96
N SER A 68 22.36 18.59 -24.62
CA SER A 68 22.60 20.00 -24.22
C SER A 68 21.95 20.40 -22.89
N LYS A 69 20.93 19.65 -22.42
CA LYS A 69 20.26 19.84 -21.13
C LYS A 69 20.95 19.05 -20.00
N ARG A 70 21.73 18.02 -20.33
CA ARG A 70 22.48 17.20 -19.38
C ARG A 70 23.47 18.04 -18.56
N PHE A 71 23.76 17.59 -17.36
CA PHE A 71 24.78 18.18 -16.48
C PHE A 71 25.32 17.15 -15.49
N ASP A 72 26.56 17.35 -15.04
CA ASP A 72 27.13 16.56 -13.97
C ASP A 72 26.79 17.17 -12.60
N ALA A 73 26.47 16.32 -11.65
CA ALA A 73 26.43 16.62 -10.23
C ALA A 73 27.82 16.48 -9.60
N ASN A 74 28.03 17.15 -8.46
CA ASN A 74 29.24 17.02 -7.67
C ASN A 74 29.45 15.56 -7.25
N VAL A 75 30.71 15.14 -7.21
CA VAL A 75 31.09 13.83 -6.65
C VAL A 75 30.63 13.74 -5.20
N GLN A 76 29.92 12.66 -4.88
CA GLN A 76 29.37 12.43 -3.54
C GLN A 76 30.18 11.38 -2.79
N ASP A 77 30.26 11.50 -1.47
CA ASP A 77 30.91 10.49 -0.63
C ASP A 77 30.06 9.21 -0.52
N LYS A 78 28.75 9.32 -0.74
CA LYS A 78 27.77 8.25 -0.66
C LYS A 78 26.82 8.27 -1.85
N ILE A 79 26.22 7.12 -2.14
CA ILE A 79 25.08 7.01 -3.04
C ILE A 79 23.79 7.37 -2.28
N ILE A 80 23.00 8.28 -2.84
CA ILE A 80 21.75 8.75 -2.23
C ILE A 80 20.55 8.15 -2.97
N ILE A 81 19.68 7.47 -2.21
CA ILE A 81 18.38 6.98 -2.69
C ILE A 81 17.28 7.94 -2.23
N GLY A 82 16.70 8.69 -3.16
CA GLY A 82 15.51 9.51 -2.92
C GLY A 82 14.26 8.65 -2.70
N THR A 83 13.58 8.83 -1.57
CA THR A 83 12.31 8.14 -1.27
C THR A 83 11.23 9.14 -0.84
N THR A 84 9.96 8.75 -0.93
CA THR A 84 8.83 9.56 -0.44
C THR A 84 7.99 8.82 0.62
N TRP A 85 8.55 7.75 1.16
CA TRP A 85 7.89 6.91 2.16
C TRP A 85 8.02 7.53 3.55
N SER A 86 7.04 7.26 4.41
CA SER A 86 7.08 7.71 5.80
C SER A 86 8.27 7.06 6.53
N GLU A 87 9.05 7.85 7.28
CA GLU A 87 10.26 7.39 7.98
C GLU A 87 10.01 6.18 8.91
N GLY A 88 8.81 6.09 9.51
CA GLY A 88 8.42 4.97 10.37
C GLY A 88 7.73 3.81 9.64
N GLY A 89 7.51 3.93 8.33
CA GLY A 89 6.78 2.97 7.52
C GLY A 89 7.55 1.66 7.26
N PRO A 90 6.85 0.56 6.99
CA PRO A 90 7.46 -0.74 6.71
C PRO A 90 8.49 -0.68 5.57
N GLN A 91 8.20 0.13 4.54
CA GLN A 91 9.08 0.29 3.38
C GLN A 91 10.45 0.87 3.71
N VAL A 92 10.49 1.99 4.46
CA VAL A 92 11.75 2.66 4.83
C VAL A 92 12.55 1.78 5.77
N LYS A 93 11.89 1.10 6.72
CA LYS A 93 12.57 0.19 7.64
C LYS A 93 13.22 -0.98 6.91
N ALA A 94 12.51 -1.60 5.97
CA ALA A 94 13.06 -2.68 5.15
C ALA A 94 14.24 -2.19 4.29
N LEU A 95 14.11 -1.03 3.64
CA LEU A 95 15.18 -0.44 2.83
C LEU A 95 16.41 -0.08 3.68
N ASN A 96 16.23 0.52 4.86
CA ASN A 96 17.33 0.87 5.75
C ASN A 96 18.10 -0.36 6.20
N ALA A 97 17.43 -1.46 6.56
CA ALA A 97 18.12 -2.70 6.92
C ALA A 97 18.93 -3.30 5.75
N ILE A 98 18.45 -3.15 4.50
CA ILE A 98 19.21 -3.53 3.31
C ILE A 98 20.44 -2.64 3.11
N ILE A 99 20.27 -1.32 3.26
CA ILE A 99 21.35 -0.34 3.17
C ILE A 99 22.41 -0.59 4.24
N GLU A 100 21.99 -0.85 5.48
CA GLU A 100 22.89 -1.18 6.59
C GLU A 100 23.74 -2.42 6.24
N LYS A 101 23.10 -3.50 5.76
CA LYS A 101 23.80 -4.71 5.33
C LYS A 101 24.81 -4.44 4.22
N TYR A 102 24.44 -3.64 3.22
CA TYR A 102 25.34 -3.28 2.13
C TYR A 102 26.53 -2.45 2.64
N ASN A 103 26.28 -1.46 3.49
CA ASN A 103 27.33 -0.59 4.03
C ASN A 103 28.33 -1.37 4.90
N GLU A 104 27.87 -2.35 5.68
CA GLU A 104 28.76 -3.28 6.40
C GLU A 104 29.74 -3.99 5.44
N LEU A 105 29.26 -4.42 4.27
CA LEU A 105 30.10 -5.10 3.27
C LEU A 105 31.10 -4.14 2.61
N VAL A 106 30.69 -2.89 2.37
CA VAL A 106 31.56 -1.83 1.83
C VAL A 106 32.67 -1.50 2.83
N GLU A 107 32.33 -1.26 4.10
CA GLU A 107 33.30 -0.94 5.14
C GLU A 107 34.30 -2.09 5.38
N ALA A 108 33.83 -3.33 5.29
CA ALA A 108 34.68 -4.51 5.40
C ALA A 108 35.56 -4.77 4.15
N GLY A 109 35.39 -4.01 3.06
CA GLY A 109 36.09 -4.27 1.80
C GLY A 109 35.75 -5.65 1.20
N SER A 110 34.52 -6.12 1.41
CA SER A 110 34.09 -7.45 1.02
C SER A 110 34.17 -7.68 -0.50
N SER A 111 34.55 -8.89 -0.92
CA SER A 111 34.51 -9.32 -2.33
C SER A 111 33.08 -9.40 -2.90
N ASP A 112 32.06 -9.30 -2.05
CA ASP A 112 30.67 -9.29 -2.46
C ASP A 112 30.22 -7.97 -3.10
N VAL A 113 30.96 -6.88 -2.85
CA VAL A 113 30.71 -5.57 -3.44
C VAL A 113 31.84 -5.19 -4.41
N ALA A 114 31.55 -4.34 -5.40
CA ALA A 114 32.56 -3.91 -6.35
C ALA A 114 33.60 -2.99 -5.68
N SER A 115 34.82 -2.95 -6.21
CA SER A 115 35.90 -2.07 -5.70
C SER A 115 35.59 -0.57 -5.76
N VAL A 116 34.62 -0.17 -6.58
CA VAL A 116 34.13 1.21 -6.72
C VAL A 116 32.92 1.49 -5.83
N ALA A 117 32.48 0.51 -5.03
CA ALA A 117 31.32 0.65 -4.17
C ALA A 117 31.53 1.80 -3.17
N LYS A 118 30.49 2.62 -3.03
CA LYS A 118 30.37 3.64 -1.99
C LYS A 118 29.29 3.23 -1.02
N MET A 119 29.35 3.72 0.21
CA MET A 119 28.23 3.59 1.14
C MET A 119 26.97 4.23 0.55
N VAL A 120 25.81 3.75 0.98
CA VAL A 120 24.49 4.20 0.53
C VAL A 120 23.74 4.80 1.72
N GLU A 121 22.91 5.81 1.45
CA GLU A 121 21.89 6.26 2.38
C GLU A 121 20.59 6.59 1.63
N GLN A 122 19.47 6.56 2.34
CA GLN A 122 18.20 7.04 1.80
C GLN A 122 17.91 8.45 2.31
N LYS A 123 17.31 9.29 1.46
CA LYS A 123 16.85 10.64 1.79
C LYS A 123 15.36 10.74 1.49
N ASN A 124 14.55 11.13 2.48
CA ASN A 124 13.17 11.50 2.21
C ASN A 124 13.14 12.84 1.44
N ILE A 125 12.54 12.83 0.25
CA ILE A 125 12.47 14.00 -0.65
C ILE A 125 11.04 14.54 -0.81
N GLY A 126 10.11 14.10 0.05
CA GLY A 126 8.72 14.54 0.04
C GLY A 126 7.74 13.51 0.61
N SER A 127 6.48 13.93 0.77
CA SER A 127 5.40 13.04 1.19
C SER A 127 4.54 12.66 -0.02
N GLY A 128 4.64 11.39 -0.42
CA GLY A 128 3.96 10.85 -1.60
C GLY A 128 4.71 11.07 -2.92
N TYR A 129 4.45 10.19 -3.89
CA TYR A 129 5.20 10.08 -5.15
C TYR A 129 5.19 11.37 -5.98
N THR A 130 4.06 12.10 -6.02
CA THR A 130 3.94 13.41 -6.69
C THR A 130 4.91 14.45 -6.11
N ALA A 131 5.11 14.47 -4.78
CA ALA A 131 6.05 15.40 -4.15
C ALA A 131 7.50 15.08 -4.55
N GLY A 132 7.85 13.80 -4.59
CA GLY A 132 9.15 13.35 -5.10
C GLY A 132 9.36 13.69 -6.57
N ALA A 133 8.35 13.50 -7.43
CA ALA A 133 8.43 13.85 -8.85
C ALA A 133 8.61 15.36 -9.04
N SER A 134 7.92 16.16 -8.23
CA SER A 134 8.08 17.62 -8.23
C SER A 134 9.46 18.07 -7.73
N GLN A 135 10.08 17.32 -6.82
CA GLN A 135 11.45 17.59 -6.36
C GLN A 135 12.46 17.32 -7.48
N VAL A 136 12.35 16.18 -8.18
CA VAL A 136 13.17 15.88 -9.37
C VAL A 136 13.06 16.97 -10.40
N ASP A 137 11.84 17.40 -10.71
CA ASP A 137 11.58 18.46 -11.67
C ASP A 137 12.30 19.78 -11.31
N ARG A 138 12.25 20.17 -10.02
CA ARG A 138 12.97 21.35 -9.51
C ARG A 138 14.47 21.19 -9.63
N ASP A 139 15.01 20.03 -9.23
CA ASP A 139 16.46 19.78 -9.25
C ASP A 139 17.03 19.79 -10.67
N LEU A 140 16.32 19.19 -11.64
CA LEU A 140 16.70 19.21 -13.04
C LEU A 140 16.63 20.62 -13.64
N THR A 141 15.55 21.34 -13.36
CA THR A 141 15.36 22.72 -13.86
C THR A 141 16.43 23.66 -13.31
N ALA A 142 16.77 23.53 -12.03
CA ALA A 142 17.79 24.33 -11.37
C ALA A 142 19.22 23.86 -11.65
N ARG A 143 19.41 22.73 -12.36
CA ARG A 143 20.70 22.04 -12.51
C ARG A 143 21.41 21.85 -11.16
N ASN A 144 20.66 21.36 -10.17
CA ASN A 144 21.09 21.26 -8.77
C ASN A 144 22.14 20.15 -8.55
N GLY A 145 23.36 20.34 -9.05
CA GLY A 145 24.43 19.36 -8.93
C GLY A 145 24.93 19.10 -7.49
N LYS A 146 24.50 19.89 -6.49
CA LYS A 146 24.95 19.72 -5.10
C LYS A 146 24.11 18.72 -4.31
N GLU A 147 22.80 18.66 -4.56
CA GLU A 147 21.87 17.83 -3.79
C GLU A 147 21.12 16.78 -4.63
N LEU A 148 21.50 16.62 -5.91
CA LEU A 148 20.92 15.60 -6.77
C LEU A 148 21.22 14.21 -6.19
N TYR A 149 20.25 13.32 -6.24
CA TYR A 149 20.37 11.93 -5.78
C TYR A 149 20.73 11.02 -6.96
N ASN A 150 21.33 9.87 -6.69
CA ASN A 150 21.77 8.93 -7.74
C ASN A 150 20.67 7.91 -8.09
N LEU A 151 19.80 7.60 -7.12
CA LEU A 151 18.67 6.70 -7.28
C LEU A 151 17.41 7.37 -6.75
N ILE A 152 16.27 7.00 -7.32
CA ILE A 152 14.97 7.38 -6.77
C ILE A 152 13.99 6.21 -6.86
N LEU A 153 13.20 6.05 -5.80
CA LEU A 153 12.04 5.16 -5.75
C LEU A 153 10.77 5.98 -5.99
N ASN A 154 10.30 5.97 -7.24
CA ASN A 154 9.12 6.74 -7.64
C ASN A 154 8.40 6.10 -8.85
N TYR A 155 7.24 6.63 -9.23
CA TYR A 155 6.53 6.15 -10.41
C TYR A 155 7.28 6.45 -11.72
N PRO A 156 7.06 5.63 -12.78
CA PRO A 156 7.80 5.74 -14.04
C PRO A 156 7.74 7.11 -14.75
N ASN A 157 6.78 7.99 -14.44
CA ASN A 157 6.74 9.35 -14.97
C ASN A 157 7.98 10.19 -14.62
N VAL A 158 8.69 9.84 -13.55
CA VAL A 158 9.99 10.47 -13.22
C VAL A 158 11.05 10.10 -14.26
N ALA A 159 11.02 8.87 -14.78
CA ALA A 159 11.98 8.43 -15.78
C ALA A 159 11.87 9.24 -17.08
N SER A 160 10.64 9.50 -17.54
CA SER A 160 10.42 10.39 -18.70
C SER A 160 10.92 11.82 -18.46
N ARG A 161 10.79 12.35 -17.24
CA ARG A 161 11.32 13.69 -16.93
C ARG A 161 12.85 13.70 -16.97
N LEU A 162 13.50 12.64 -16.49
CA LEU A 162 14.95 12.46 -16.60
C LEU A 162 15.40 12.27 -18.06
N ALA A 163 14.64 11.53 -18.86
CA ALA A 163 14.90 11.32 -20.29
C ALA A 163 14.88 12.65 -21.08
N GLU A 164 14.00 13.59 -20.70
CA GLU A 164 13.96 14.92 -21.34
C GLU A 164 15.23 15.75 -21.14
N TYR A 165 16.04 15.42 -20.12
CA TYR A 165 17.32 16.06 -19.81
C TYR A 165 18.52 15.16 -20.16
N ASP A 166 18.30 13.99 -20.75
CA ASP A 166 19.31 12.93 -20.92
C ASP A 166 20.03 12.57 -19.60
N MET A 167 19.28 12.59 -18.49
CA MET A 167 19.77 12.33 -17.13
C MET A 167 19.39 10.93 -16.61
N LEU A 168 18.81 10.07 -17.45
CA LEU A 168 18.54 8.68 -17.10
C LEU A 168 19.84 7.86 -17.10
N LEU A 169 20.13 7.19 -15.99
CA LEU A 169 21.22 6.22 -15.91
C LEU A 169 20.71 4.84 -16.35
N SER A 170 21.35 4.26 -17.36
CA SER A 170 21.12 2.86 -17.73
C SER A 170 21.79 1.92 -16.72
N PHE A 171 21.11 0.85 -16.37
CA PHE A 171 21.65 -0.25 -15.56
C PHE A 171 22.32 -1.35 -16.40
N ASN A 172 22.39 -1.19 -17.72
CA ASN A 172 23.12 -2.12 -18.57
C ASN A 172 24.62 -1.81 -18.57
N ASP A 173 25.42 -2.88 -18.64
CA ASP A 173 26.87 -2.82 -18.73
C ASP A 173 27.44 -4.13 -19.30
N GLU A 174 28.64 -4.07 -19.88
CA GLU A 174 29.38 -5.27 -20.32
C GLU A 174 29.92 -6.07 -19.13
N LEU A 175 30.23 -5.39 -18.03
CA LEU A 175 30.75 -6.02 -16.83
C LEU A 175 29.61 -6.45 -15.91
N ALA A 176 29.50 -7.77 -15.66
CA ALA A 176 28.41 -8.36 -14.86
C ALA A 176 28.18 -7.68 -13.50
N LYS A 177 29.24 -7.25 -12.81
CA LYS A 177 29.18 -6.54 -11.51
C LYS A 177 28.53 -5.15 -11.55
N TYR A 178 28.24 -4.63 -12.74
CA TYR A 178 27.59 -3.34 -12.98
C TYR A 178 26.34 -3.47 -13.85
N ASN A 179 26.01 -4.70 -14.29
CA ASN A 179 24.90 -4.97 -15.18
C ASN A 179 23.70 -5.50 -14.40
N THR A 180 22.55 -4.82 -14.54
CA THR A 180 21.24 -5.29 -14.11
C THR A 180 20.30 -5.15 -15.30
N ASP A 181 20.23 -6.20 -16.11
CA ASP A 181 19.44 -6.19 -17.33
C ASP A 181 17.93 -6.41 -17.08
N ILE A 182 17.10 -5.77 -17.89
CA ILE A 182 15.63 -5.88 -17.82
C ILE A 182 15.13 -7.33 -17.95
N ASN A 183 15.90 -8.24 -18.56
CA ASN A 183 15.56 -9.66 -18.66
C ASN A 183 15.57 -10.41 -17.33
N ARG A 184 16.13 -9.81 -16.26
CA ARG A 184 16.02 -10.33 -14.90
C ARG A 184 14.63 -10.14 -14.30
N PHE A 185 13.73 -9.42 -14.97
CA PHE A 185 12.39 -9.11 -14.50
C PHE A 185 11.31 -9.80 -15.33
N VAL A 186 10.14 -9.95 -14.71
CA VAL A 186 8.95 -10.54 -15.29
C VAL A 186 8.47 -9.73 -16.50
N GLY A 187 8.17 -10.40 -17.62
CA GLY A 187 7.91 -9.79 -18.93
C GLY A 187 6.82 -8.72 -18.92
N GLU A 188 5.75 -8.97 -18.18
CA GLU A 188 4.59 -8.10 -18.05
C GLU A 188 4.92 -6.74 -17.42
N PHE A 189 5.99 -6.67 -16.62
CA PHE A 189 6.48 -5.45 -15.98
C PHE A 189 7.61 -4.75 -16.77
N LYS A 190 8.08 -5.34 -17.88
CA LYS A 190 9.10 -4.70 -18.74
C LYS A 190 8.52 -3.57 -19.58
N LYS A 191 7.22 -3.60 -19.86
CA LYS A 191 6.54 -2.62 -20.73
C LYS A 191 6.68 -1.19 -20.26
N SER A 192 6.72 -0.94 -18.94
CA SER A 192 6.93 0.41 -18.42
C SER A 192 8.33 0.94 -18.74
N ASN A 193 9.32 0.08 -18.91
CA ASN A 193 10.67 0.45 -19.36
C ASN A 193 10.73 0.70 -20.87
N GLU A 194 9.95 -0.06 -21.66
CA GLU A 194 9.88 0.08 -23.12
C GLU A 194 9.11 1.34 -23.57
N ASN A 195 8.22 1.86 -22.72
CA ASN A 195 7.30 2.96 -23.05
C ASN A 195 7.61 4.25 -22.27
N ILE A 196 8.88 4.51 -21.97
CA ILE A 196 9.31 5.77 -21.35
C ILE A 196 9.37 6.86 -22.42
N GLU A 197 8.56 7.91 -22.24
CA GLU A 197 8.53 9.06 -23.13
C GLU A 197 9.92 9.73 -23.24
N PHE A 198 10.21 10.26 -24.43
CA PHE A 198 11.49 10.86 -24.83
C PHE A 198 12.68 9.91 -24.99
N VAL A 199 12.56 8.63 -24.62
CA VAL A 199 13.62 7.65 -24.86
C VAL A 199 13.76 7.38 -26.36
N GLN A 200 14.99 7.43 -26.84
CA GLN A 200 15.41 7.16 -28.21
C GLN A 200 16.21 5.86 -28.30
N ASN A 201 17.11 5.65 -27.33
CA ASN A 201 17.95 4.48 -27.24
C ASN A 201 17.38 3.54 -26.17
N ASP A 202 16.96 2.34 -26.54
CA ASP A 202 16.37 1.40 -25.59
C ASP A 202 17.46 0.80 -24.68
N SER A 203 17.24 0.81 -23.37
CA SER A 203 18.14 0.22 -22.35
C SER A 203 17.35 -0.07 -21.07
N THR A 204 17.97 -0.59 -20.02
CA THR A 204 17.32 -0.78 -18.71
C THR A 204 17.42 0.51 -17.90
N TYR A 205 16.39 1.35 -17.93
CA TYR A 205 16.36 2.65 -17.23
C TYR A 205 15.53 2.63 -15.96
N ILE A 206 14.53 1.75 -15.89
CA ILE A 206 13.72 1.55 -14.70
C ILE A 206 13.71 0.07 -14.33
N ILE A 207 13.71 -0.19 -13.03
CA ILE A 207 13.58 -1.52 -12.47
C ILE A 207 12.23 -1.64 -11.74
N PRO A 208 11.39 -2.63 -12.08
CA PRO A 208 10.09 -2.82 -11.43
C PRO A 208 10.25 -3.37 -10.00
N PHE A 209 10.59 -2.48 -9.07
CA PHE A 209 11.09 -2.84 -7.74
C PHE A 209 10.00 -3.07 -6.70
N ALA A 210 9.05 -2.15 -6.52
CA ALA A 210 8.09 -2.24 -5.43
C ALA A 210 6.67 -2.22 -6.00
N LYS A 211 6.24 -3.33 -6.58
CA LYS A 211 4.95 -3.46 -7.26
C LYS A 211 3.84 -3.83 -6.30
N SER A 212 2.67 -3.25 -6.54
CA SER A 212 1.42 -3.54 -5.88
C SER A 212 0.28 -3.55 -6.90
N THR A 213 -0.83 -4.17 -6.54
CA THR A 213 -2.09 -4.12 -7.29
C THR A 213 -3.26 -3.70 -6.40
N LEU A 214 -4.49 -3.75 -6.91
CA LEU A 214 -5.71 -3.47 -6.16
C LEU A 214 -6.13 -4.69 -5.32
N ALA A 215 -6.24 -4.49 -4.01
CA ALA A 215 -6.86 -5.42 -3.08
C ALA A 215 -8.35 -5.12 -2.95
N PHE A 216 -9.16 -6.16 -2.74
CA PHE A 216 -10.53 -6.04 -2.26
C PHE A 216 -10.60 -6.43 -0.79
N SER A 217 -10.93 -5.44 0.02
CA SER A 217 -10.93 -5.47 1.48
C SER A 217 -12.37 -5.60 1.95
N ILE A 218 -12.74 -6.71 2.57
CA ILE A 218 -14.12 -6.99 3.00
C ILE A 218 -14.20 -6.94 4.53
N ASN A 219 -15.12 -6.12 5.04
CA ASN A 219 -15.54 -6.11 6.42
C ASN A 219 -16.56 -7.26 6.61
N ALA A 220 -16.09 -8.43 7.07
CA ALA A 220 -16.94 -9.62 7.19
C ALA A 220 -18.18 -9.40 8.09
N PRO A 221 -18.08 -8.74 9.27
CA PRO A 221 -19.25 -8.37 10.06
C PRO A 221 -20.34 -7.64 9.27
N VAL A 222 -19.95 -6.65 8.48
CA VAL A 222 -20.90 -5.85 7.69
C VAL A 222 -21.46 -6.65 6.53
N LEU A 223 -20.62 -7.29 5.71
CA LEU A 223 -21.10 -7.98 4.52
C LEU A 223 -21.96 -9.21 4.88
N SER A 224 -21.63 -9.95 5.95
CA SER A 224 -22.49 -11.02 6.48
C SER A 224 -23.86 -10.48 6.90
N TYR A 225 -23.90 -9.32 7.58
CA TYR A 225 -25.18 -8.67 7.94
C TYR A 225 -26.02 -8.32 6.71
N ILE A 226 -25.41 -7.70 5.70
CA ILE A 226 -26.07 -7.35 4.45
C ILE A 226 -26.65 -8.60 3.76
N ILE A 227 -25.84 -9.65 3.58
CA ILE A 227 -26.26 -10.87 2.89
C ILE A 227 -27.43 -11.55 3.60
N ASP A 228 -27.39 -11.63 4.93
CA ASP A 228 -28.47 -12.24 5.70
C ASP A 228 -29.79 -11.47 5.63
N GLU A 229 -29.74 -10.15 5.68
CA GLU A 229 -30.94 -9.32 5.55
C GLU A 229 -31.48 -9.36 4.10
N MET A 230 -30.61 -9.46 3.09
CA MET A 230 -31.02 -9.72 1.71
C MET A 230 -31.72 -11.08 1.57
N LYS A 231 -31.21 -12.14 2.23
CA LYS A 231 -31.85 -13.47 2.25
C LYS A 231 -33.24 -13.43 2.89
N LYS A 232 -33.38 -12.72 4.02
CA LYS A 232 -34.69 -12.51 4.67
C LYS A 232 -35.66 -11.75 3.77
N ALA A 233 -35.16 -10.85 2.94
CA ALA A 233 -35.92 -10.15 1.91
C ALA A 233 -36.11 -10.95 0.61
N GLY A 234 -35.72 -12.23 0.56
CA GLY A 234 -36.02 -13.16 -0.53
C GLY A 234 -34.84 -13.53 -1.44
N ALA A 235 -33.66 -12.93 -1.27
CA ALA A 235 -32.49 -13.27 -2.08
C ALA A 235 -32.07 -14.73 -1.90
N LYS A 236 -31.66 -15.37 -2.99
CA LYS A 236 -31.08 -16.72 -2.98
C LYS A 236 -29.56 -16.65 -2.89
N ILE A 237 -28.94 -17.66 -2.29
CA ILE A 237 -27.49 -17.87 -2.36
C ILE A 237 -27.25 -18.92 -3.44
N ALA A 238 -26.31 -18.68 -4.35
CA ALA A 238 -25.93 -19.67 -5.35
C ALA A 238 -25.37 -20.94 -4.69
N ASP A 239 -25.67 -22.11 -5.27
CA ASP A 239 -25.35 -23.42 -4.70
C ASP A 239 -23.91 -23.89 -5.04
N ASP A 240 -23.13 -23.05 -5.72
CA ASP A 240 -21.73 -23.39 -6.03
C ASP A 240 -20.85 -23.32 -4.78
N GLN A 241 -19.82 -24.17 -4.76
CA GLN A 241 -18.95 -24.37 -3.60
C GLN A 241 -18.21 -23.09 -3.19
N ASP A 242 -17.82 -22.25 -4.14
CA ASP A 242 -17.09 -21.01 -3.89
C ASP A 242 -17.98 -20.02 -3.15
N THR A 243 -19.22 -19.82 -3.62
CA THR A 243 -20.21 -18.96 -2.97
C THR A 243 -20.53 -19.46 -1.55
N GLN A 244 -20.77 -20.75 -1.37
CA GLN A 244 -21.09 -21.32 -0.05
C GLN A 244 -19.92 -21.15 0.94
N ASN A 245 -18.68 -21.38 0.50
CA ASN A 245 -17.48 -21.18 1.31
C ASN A 245 -17.26 -19.71 1.67
N PHE A 246 -17.49 -18.81 0.72
CA PHE A 246 -17.37 -17.38 0.94
C PHE A 246 -18.37 -16.89 1.99
N VAL A 247 -19.66 -17.21 1.84
CA VAL A 247 -20.70 -16.82 2.82
C VAL A 247 -20.41 -17.41 4.20
N LYS A 248 -20.04 -18.70 4.27
CA LYS A 248 -19.66 -19.34 5.54
C LYS A 248 -18.46 -18.65 6.21
N THR A 249 -17.48 -18.20 5.44
CA THR A 249 -16.32 -17.46 5.95
C THR A 249 -16.72 -16.11 6.51
N LEU A 250 -17.60 -15.38 5.81
CA LEU A 250 -18.13 -14.11 6.29
C LEU A 250 -18.91 -14.28 7.59
N ASP A 251 -19.78 -15.30 7.67
CA ASP A 251 -20.58 -15.56 8.87
C ASP A 251 -19.72 -15.93 10.08
N ALA A 252 -18.68 -16.75 9.85
CA ALA A 252 -17.76 -17.16 10.91
C ALA A 252 -16.96 -15.96 11.46
N LYS A 253 -16.43 -15.12 10.56
CA LYS A 253 -15.64 -13.93 10.90
C LYS A 253 -16.49 -12.77 11.41
N GLY A 254 -17.76 -12.67 11.00
CA GLY A 254 -18.63 -11.54 11.29
C GLY A 254 -19.49 -11.67 12.56
N LYS A 255 -19.48 -12.83 13.21
CA LYS A 255 -20.43 -13.19 14.26
C LYS A 255 -20.37 -12.27 15.49
N ASN A 256 -19.17 -11.85 15.90
CA ASN A 256 -18.97 -11.15 17.17
C ASN A 256 -19.53 -9.72 17.15
N ASP A 257 -19.51 -9.10 15.97
CA ASP A 257 -19.79 -7.67 15.80
C ASP A 257 -21.21 -7.39 15.31
N ARG A 258 -22.01 -8.46 15.19
CA ARG A 258 -23.33 -8.44 14.56
C ARG A 258 -24.27 -7.40 15.14
N ASN A 259 -24.32 -7.28 16.46
CA ASN A 259 -25.20 -6.33 17.15
C ASN A 259 -24.76 -4.88 16.93
N SER A 260 -23.46 -4.63 16.95
CA SER A 260 -22.86 -3.31 16.70
C SER A 260 -23.08 -2.89 15.25
N VAL A 261 -22.88 -3.80 14.29
CA VAL A 261 -23.19 -3.58 12.88
C VAL A 261 -24.68 -3.26 12.67
N ALA A 262 -25.59 -4.05 13.25
CA ALA A 262 -27.03 -3.78 13.15
C ALA A 262 -27.40 -2.41 13.74
N SER A 263 -26.74 -1.98 14.83
CA SER A 263 -26.90 -0.63 15.38
C SER A 263 -26.39 0.45 14.43
N ILE A 264 -25.29 0.23 13.70
CA ILE A 264 -24.70 1.19 12.76
C ILE A 264 -25.52 1.29 11.46
N TRP A 265 -25.92 0.16 10.88
CA TRP A 265 -26.62 0.09 9.59
C TRP A 265 -28.15 0.20 9.71
N GLY A 266 -28.71 -0.11 10.87
CA GLY A 266 -30.15 -0.08 11.12
C GLY A 266 -30.87 -1.30 10.58
N ASN A 267 -32.20 -1.30 10.70
CA ASN A 267 -33.03 -2.41 10.23
C ASN A 267 -33.22 -2.39 8.72
N ALA A 268 -33.54 -3.55 8.14
CA ALA A 268 -34.04 -3.67 6.79
C ALA A 268 -35.39 -2.93 6.65
N ARG A 269 -35.54 -2.18 5.56
CA ARG A 269 -36.76 -1.42 5.25
C ARG A 269 -37.88 -2.35 4.83
N SER A 270 -39.11 -2.01 5.21
CA SER A 270 -40.30 -2.72 4.74
C SER A 270 -40.51 -2.53 3.23
N GLY A 271 -40.96 -3.59 2.54
CA GLY A 271 -41.30 -3.55 1.12
C GLY A 271 -40.13 -3.78 0.15
N VAL A 272 -38.90 -3.96 0.63
CA VAL A 272 -37.77 -4.41 -0.19
C VAL A 272 -37.93 -5.91 -0.49
N ASN A 273 -37.78 -6.30 -1.75
CA ASN A 273 -37.95 -7.69 -2.20
C ASN A 273 -36.81 -8.07 -3.16
N PHE A 274 -36.15 -9.19 -2.87
CA PHE A 274 -35.04 -9.76 -3.62
C PHE A 274 -35.29 -11.19 -4.12
N ASN A 275 -36.55 -11.63 -4.25
CA ASN A 275 -36.92 -12.99 -4.70
C ASN A 275 -36.26 -13.43 -6.02
N ASP A 276 -36.00 -12.48 -6.93
CA ASP A 276 -35.38 -12.72 -8.24
C ASP A 276 -33.87 -12.46 -8.25
N TYR A 277 -33.28 -12.20 -7.08
CA TYR A 277 -31.87 -11.90 -6.95
C TYR A 277 -31.10 -13.09 -6.36
N THR A 278 -29.99 -13.44 -7.00
CA THR A 278 -29.09 -14.51 -6.52
C THR A 278 -27.74 -13.91 -6.19
N ILE A 279 -27.32 -14.06 -4.94
CA ILE A 279 -25.99 -13.67 -4.46
C ILE A 279 -25.04 -14.82 -4.78
N SER A 280 -23.97 -14.51 -5.52
CA SER A 280 -22.91 -15.45 -5.88
C SER A 280 -21.54 -14.79 -5.77
N MET A 281 -20.48 -15.59 -5.65
CA MET A 281 -19.10 -15.10 -5.64
C MET A 281 -18.73 -14.37 -6.96
N GLU A 282 -19.36 -14.73 -8.08
CA GLU A 282 -19.15 -14.07 -9.37
C GLU A 282 -19.49 -12.57 -9.36
N LEU A 283 -20.44 -12.14 -8.51
CA LEU A 283 -20.79 -10.72 -8.34
C LEU A 283 -19.59 -9.88 -7.89
N PHE A 284 -18.63 -10.49 -7.21
CA PHE A 284 -17.43 -9.82 -6.69
C PHE A 284 -16.22 -9.93 -7.63
N LYS A 285 -16.35 -10.65 -8.76
CA LYS A 285 -15.24 -10.86 -9.73
C LYS A 285 -15.24 -9.86 -10.89
N ASN A 286 -16.35 -9.15 -11.12
CA ASN A 286 -16.44 -8.12 -12.17
C ASN A 286 -17.12 -6.85 -11.65
N TYR A 287 -16.68 -5.70 -12.16
CA TYR A 287 -17.11 -4.41 -11.62
C TYR A 287 -18.58 -4.11 -11.88
N LYS A 288 -19.12 -4.46 -13.05
CA LYS A 288 -20.51 -4.18 -13.40
C LYS A 288 -21.48 -4.84 -12.41
N ASP A 289 -21.28 -6.12 -12.11
CA ASP A 289 -22.14 -6.85 -11.18
C ASP A 289 -21.91 -6.40 -9.73
N LEU A 290 -20.67 -6.05 -9.37
CA LEU A 290 -20.35 -5.51 -8.05
C LEU A 290 -21.06 -4.18 -7.79
N LEU A 291 -21.04 -3.27 -8.79
CA LEU A 291 -21.73 -1.98 -8.71
C LEU A 291 -23.25 -2.18 -8.57
N GLU A 292 -23.84 -3.11 -9.33
CA GLU A 292 -25.26 -3.45 -9.19
C GLU A 292 -25.59 -4.03 -7.81
N PHE A 293 -24.74 -4.92 -7.28
CA PHE A 293 -24.89 -5.44 -5.92
C PHE A 293 -24.85 -4.29 -4.89
N SER A 294 -23.89 -3.37 -5.01
CA SER A 294 -23.76 -2.22 -4.12
C SER A 294 -24.99 -1.31 -4.14
N GLU A 295 -25.57 -1.04 -5.31
CA GLU A 295 -26.82 -0.28 -5.44
C GLU A 295 -27.97 -0.95 -4.69
N LYS A 296 -28.18 -2.26 -4.92
CA LYS A 296 -29.27 -3.01 -4.28
C LYS A 296 -29.09 -3.10 -2.77
N ALA A 297 -27.90 -3.45 -2.31
CA ALA A 297 -27.58 -3.56 -0.90
C ALA A 297 -27.71 -2.22 -0.15
N GLN A 298 -27.34 -1.09 -0.79
CA GLN A 298 -27.50 0.24 -0.18
C GLN A 298 -28.97 0.56 0.09
N SER A 299 -29.87 0.12 -0.77
CA SER A 299 -31.31 0.43 -0.66
C SER A 299 -32.01 -0.31 0.48
N LEU A 300 -31.37 -1.36 1.04
CA LEU A 300 -31.98 -2.29 1.98
C LEU A 300 -32.23 -1.67 3.36
N PHE A 301 -31.32 -0.86 3.89
CA PHE A 301 -31.38 -0.42 5.29
C PHE A 301 -31.91 1.00 5.46
N GLU A 302 -32.55 1.25 6.60
CA GLU A 302 -33.08 2.59 6.94
C GLU A 302 -31.99 3.66 6.99
N LYS A 303 -30.83 3.36 7.59
CA LYS A 303 -29.74 4.34 7.76
C LYS A 303 -28.92 4.56 6.49
N SER A 304 -28.76 3.53 5.65
CA SER A 304 -28.09 3.65 4.35
C SER A 304 -28.98 4.32 3.30
N TYR A 305 -30.30 4.17 3.41
CA TYR A 305 -31.27 4.89 2.57
C TYR A 305 -31.42 6.36 2.97
N ASN A 306 -31.19 6.68 4.26
CA ASN A 306 -31.11 8.04 4.79
C ASN A 306 -32.23 8.97 4.31
N ASN A 307 -33.50 8.60 4.58
CA ASN A 307 -34.67 9.38 4.18
C ASN A 307 -34.70 9.77 2.68
N ASN A 308 -34.37 8.82 1.79
CA ASN A 308 -34.28 9.03 0.35
C ASN A 308 -33.13 9.97 -0.06
N ASP A 309 -32.05 9.99 0.73
CA ASP A 309 -30.80 10.70 0.44
C ASP A 309 -29.57 9.83 0.71
N PRO A 310 -29.46 8.66 0.04
CA PRO A 310 -28.47 7.64 0.36
C PRO A 310 -27.02 8.08 0.10
N VAL A 311 -26.80 9.08 -0.77
CA VAL A 311 -25.47 9.65 -1.04
C VAL A 311 -24.88 10.34 0.19
N ASN A 312 -25.73 10.92 1.04
CA ASN A 312 -25.35 11.59 2.28
C ASN A 312 -25.47 10.68 3.52
N ALA A 313 -25.69 9.37 3.32
CA ALA A 313 -25.69 8.41 4.42
C ALA A 313 -24.31 8.32 5.09
N GLN A 314 -24.28 7.85 6.34
CA GLN A 314 -23.01 7.53 7.01
C GLN A 314 -22.43 6.19 6.57
N THR A 315 -23.28 5.28 6.09
CA THR A 315 -22.91 3.93 5.68
C THR A 315 -23.01 3.78 4.17
N HIS A 316 -22.03 3.10 3.59
CA HIS A 316 -21.95 2.83 2.16
C HIS A 316 -21.53 1.38 1.91
N VAL A 317 -22.08 0.73 0.90
CA VAL A 317 -21.69 -0.66 0.61
C VAL A 317 -20.25 -0.73 0.10
N PHE A 318 -19.90 0.11 -0.89
CA PHE A 318 -18.60 0.07 -1.54
C PHE A 318 -17.83 1.39 -1.41
N GLY A 319 -16.65 1.34 -0.80
CA GLY A 319 -15.68 2.43 -0.83
C GLY A 319 -14.61 2.25 -1.91
N MET A 320 -14.38 3.24 -2.76
CA MET A 320 -13.38 3.17 -3.82
C MET A 320 -12.26 4.19 -3.58
N SER A 321 -11.06 3.72 -3.20
CA SER A 321 -9.91 4.61 -2.92
C SER A 321 -9.27 5.23 -4.16
N ASP A 322 -9.42 4.56 -5.31
CA ASP A 322 -8.70 4.87 -6.54
C ASP A 322 -9.61 4.63 -7.75
N PRO A 323 -10.54 5.57 -8.00
CA PRO A 323 -11.45 5.47 -9.13
C PRO A 323 -10.74 5.50 -10.49
N THR A 324 -9.54 6.07 -10.57
CA THR A 324 -8.73 6.06 -11.79
C THR A 324 -8.22 4.67 -12.13
N SER A 325 -7.77 3.89 -11.15
CA SER A 325 -7.33 2.51 -11.37
C SER A 325 -8.51 1.58 -11.70
N PHE A 326 -9.68 1.78 -11.08
CA PHE A 326 -10.95 1.16 -11.50
C PHE A 326 -11.25 1.44 -12.97
N MET A 327 -11.17 2.72 -13.36
CA MET A 327 -11.47 3.18 -14.70
C MET A 327 -10.56 2.52 -15.74
N LYS A 328 -9.25 2.52 -15.47
CA LYS A 328 -8.23 1.96 -16.37
C LYS A 328 -8.34 0.44 -16.47
N THR A 329 -8.56 -0.26 -15.37
CA THR A 329 -8.77 -1.72 -15.35
C THR A 329 -10.01 -2.09 -16.17
N SER A 330 -11.12 -1.39 -15.94
CA SER A 330 -12.38 -1.62 -16.63
C SER A 330 -12.24 -1.35 -18.13
N LEU A 331 -11.67 -0.20 -18.51
CA LEU A 331 -11.47 0.17 -19.92
C LEU A 331 -10.55 -0.81 -20.63
N PHE A 332 -9.41 -1.18 -20.03
CA PHE A 332 -8.45 -2.09 -20.65
C PHE A 332 -9.06 -3.49 -20.87
N SER A 333 -9.91 -3.95 -19.96
CA SER A 333 -10.67 -5.19 -20.14
C SER A 333 -11.71 -5.10 -21.26
N GLN A 334 -12.35 -3.93 -21.42
CA GLN A 334 -13.34 -3.66 -22.47
C GLN A 334 -12.74 -3.58 -23.86
N VAL A 335 -11.50 -3.11 -23.98
CA VAL A 335 -10.78 -3.00 -25.26
C VAL A 335 -9.89 -4.22 -25.54
N ASP A 336 -10.13 -5.34 -24.85
CA ASP A 336 -9.42 -6.61 -25.04
C ASP A 336 -7.88 -6.51 -24.90
N GLY A 337 -7.41 -5.62 -24.01
CA GLY A 337 -5.98 -5.44 -23.74
C GLY A 337 -5.24 -4.64 -24.81
N ASP A 338 -5.96 -3.92 -25.67
CA ASP A 338 -5.39 -3.07 -26.71
C ASP A 338 -4.98 -1.69 -26.13
N TYR A 339 -3.67 -1.45 -26.03
CA TYR A 339 -3.13 -0.20 -25.49
C TYR A 339 -3.52 1.01 -26.33
N GLU A 340 -3.60 0.90 -27.67
CA GLU A 340 -3.91 2.06 -28.53
C GLU A 340 -5.36 2.55 -28.37
N LYS A 341 -6.21 1.75 -27.72
CA LYS A 341 -7.61 2.07 -27.39
C LYS A 341 -7.80 2.56 -25.96
N MET A 342 -6.72 2.79 -25.21
CA MET A 342 -6.77 3.35 -23.85
C MET A 342 -6.93 4.88 -23.84
N ASP A 343 -7.24 5.43 -22.67
CA ASP A 343 -7.33 6.87 -22.41
C ASP A 343 -5.97 7.58 -22.62
N SER A 344 -4.88 6.85 -22.34
CA SER A 344 -3.53 7.24 -22.70
C SER A 344 -2.70 6.03 -23.16
N TYR A 345 -1.81 6.25 -24.13
CA TYR A 345 -0.96 5.20 -24.69
C TYR A 345 0.31 5.75 -25.34
N SER A 346 1.36 4.94 -25.40
CA SER A 346 2.64 5.31 -26.00
C SER A 346 2.79 4.76 -27.42
N THR A 347 3.48 5.49 -28.27
CA THR A 347 3.86 5.08 -29.64
C THR A 347 5.28 5.57 -29.95
N LYS A 348 5.98 4.93 -30.88
CA LYS A 348 7.27 5.44 -31.39
C LYS A 348 7.03 6.33 -32.61
N VAL A 349 7.51 7.57 -32.55
CA VAL A 349 7.51 8.54 -33.66
C VAL A 349 8.96 8.91 -33.97
N ASN A 350 9.45 8.55 -35.16
CA ASN A 350 10.85 8.72 -35.56
C ASN A 350 11.84 8.10 -34.55
N GLY A 351 11.52 6.92 -34.02
CA GLY A 351 12.34 6.23 -33.01
C GLY A 351 12.20 6.76 -31.59
N ILE A 352 11.50 7.88 -31.37
CA ILE A 352 11.29 8.48 -30.04
C ILE A 352 9.93 8.04 -29.50
N THR A 353 9.89 7.55 -28.26
CA THR A 353 8.63 7.27 -27.58
C THR A 353 7.87 8.57 -27.26
N LYS A 354 6.60 8.64 -27.65
CA LYS A 354 5.65 9.72 -27.37
C LYS A 354 4.36 9.16 -26.76
N THR A 355 3.74 9.89 -25.84
CA THR A 355 2.49 9.47 -25.21
C THR A 355 1.31 10.33 -25.67
N ASN A 356 0.23 9.67 -26.09
CA ASN A 356 -1.04 10.30 -26.43
C ASN A 356 -1.95 10.33 -25.21
N PHE A 357 -2.57 11.48 -24.94
CA PHE A 357 -3.57 11.68 -23.88
C PHE A 357 -4.93 12.14 -24.42
N GLY A 358 -5.03 12.42 -25.72
CA GLY A 358 -6.20 13.02 -26.36
C GLY A 358 -7.32 12.04 -26.73
N ALA A 359 -7.18 10.75 -26.40
CA ALA A 359 -8.09 9.69 -26.85
C ALA A 359 -9.55 9.87 -26.39
N LEU A 360 -9.77 10.57 -25.27
CA LEU A 360 -11.11 10.86 -24.76
C LEU A 360 -11.80 12.03 -25.49
N LYS A 361 -11.04 12.94 -26.11
CA LYS A 361 -11.58 14.10 -26.86
C LYS A 361 -12.06 13.74 -28.27
N SER A 362 -11.52 12.68 -28.86
CA SER A 362 -11.72 12.35 -30.27
C SER A 362 -12.98 11.55 -30.57
N GLY A 363 -13.78 11.20 -29.56
CA GLY A 363 -14.98 10.36 -29.74
C GLY A 363 -14.67 8.93 -30.21
N GLY A 364 -13.42 8.47 -30.07
CA GLY A 364 -13.00 7.13 -30.46
C GLY A 364 -13.45 6.02 -29.50
N THR A 365 -12.89 4.82 -29.67
CA THR A 365 -13.24 3.64 -28.86
C THR A 365 -13.06 3.87 -27.36
N ALA A 366 -11.95 4.51 -26.96
CA ALA A 366 -11.69 4.86 -25.56
C ALA A 366 -12.85 5.67 -24.95
N SER A 367 -13.26 6.73 -25.64
CA SER A 367 -14.35 7.63 -25.21
C SER A 367 -15.70 6.89 -25.16
N THR A 368 -16.00 6.07 -26.17
CA THR A 368 -17.27 5.32 -26.27
C THR A 368 -17.41 4.30 -25.15
N GLU A 369 -16.39 3.46 -24.92
CA GLU A 369 -16.46 2.43 -23.87
C GLU A 369 -16.39 3.03 -22.47
N LEU A 370 -15.55 4.06 -22.29
CA LEU A 370 -15.46 4.75 -21.00
C LEU A 370 -16.77 5.46 -20.63
N SER A 371 -17.51 6.01 -21.61
CA SER A 371 -18.84 6.60 -21.35
C SER A 371 -19.81 5.60 -20.72
N LYS A 372 -19.80 4.34 -21.16
CA LYS A 372 -20.65 3.26 -20.60
C LYS A 372 -20.23 2.90 -19.16
N ILE A 373 -18.92 2.75 -18.94
CA ILE A 373 -18.34 2.49 -17.61
C ILE A 373 -18.70 3.63 -16.66
N TYR A 374 -18.45 4.86 -17.08
CA TYR A 374 -18.73 6.07 -16.29
C TYR A 374 -20.21 6.21 -15.96
N THR A 375 -21.11 5.97 -16.92
CA THR A 375 -22.56 6.06 -16.69
C THR A 375 -23.02 5.08 -15.61
N THR A 376 -22.49 3.86 -15.65
CA THR A 376 -22.80 2.83 -14.66
C THR A 376 -22.23 3.20 -13.28
N LEU A 377 -20.98 3.67 -13.21
CA LEU A 377 -20.38 4.16 -11.96
C LEU A 377 -21.16 5.36 -11.40
N SER A 378 -21.51 6.33 -12.24
CA SER A 378 -22.26 7.53 -11.84
C SER A 378 -23.61 7.18 -11.24
N LYS A 379 -24.31 6.18 -11.81
CA LYS A 379 -25.55 5.63 -11.23
C LYS A 379 -25.31 5.02 -9.85
N ALA A 380 -24.27 4.20 -9.71
CA ALA A 380 -23.93 3.56 -8.44
C ALA A 380 -23.55 4.58 -7.36
N VAL A 381 -22.79 5.62 -7.70
CA VAL A 381 -22.49 6.76 -6.81
C VAL A 381 -23.75 7.53 -6.44
N SER A 382 -24.61 7.84 -7.42
CA SER A 382 -25.87 8.57 -7.18
C SER A 382 -26.87 7.78 -6.32
N SER A 383 -26.77 6.44 -6.31
CA SER A 383 -27.55 5.60 -5.43
C SER A 383 -27.05 5.58 -3.98
N GLY A 384 -25.87 6.14 -3.71
CA GLY A 384 -25.14 6.01 -2.44
C GLY A 384 -24.46 4.65 -2.24
N GLY A 385 -24.65 3.67 -3.12
CA GLY A 385 -24.02 2.34 -3.00
C GLY A 385 -22.51 2.36 -3.17
N VAL A 386 -21.98 3.37 -3.87
CA VAL A 386 -20.55 3.61 -4.01
C VAL A 386 -20.19 4.99 -3.47
N LYS A 387 -19.14 5.05 -2.65
CA LYS A 387 -18.51 6.30 -2.24
C LYS A 387 -17.10 6.37 -2.82
N LEU A 388 -16.84 7.44 -3.57
CA LEU A 388 -15.52 7.70 -4.14
C LEU A 388 -14.68 8.48 -3.14
N TYR A 389 -13.46 7.99 -2.88
CA TYR A 389 -12.49 8.70 -2.06
C TYR A 389 -11.46 9.34 -3.00
N PRO A 390 -11.32 10.67 -2.95
CA PRO A 390 -10.33 11.37 -3.76
C PRO A 390 -8.91 11.09 -3.26
N SER A 391 -7.91 11.43 -4.06
CA SER A 391 -6.49 11.20 -3.74
C SER A 391 -6.13 11.69 -2.34
N GLY A 392 -5.50 10.82 -1.55
CA GLY A 392 -5.13 11.07 -0.16
C GLY A 392 -6.22 10.75 0.88
N GLN A 393 -7.44 10.46 0.46
CA GLN A 393 -8.49 9.90 1.32
C GLN A 393 -8.61 8.39 1.08
N TYR A 394 -8.89 7.63 2.14
CA TYR A 394 -8.92 6.18 2.08
C TYR A 394 -10.20 5.64 2.73
N PRO A 395 -10.91 4.69 2.08
CA PRO A 395 -12.10 4.06 2.64
C PRO A 395 -11.79 3.32 3.95
N SER A 396 -10.54 2.88 4.15
CA SER A 396 -10.12 2.14 5.33
C SER A 396 -10.39 2.88 6.66
N GLY A 397 -10.38 4.22 6.67
CA GLY A 397 -10.69 5.02 7.86
C GLY A 397 -12.17 4.98 8.29
N GLU A 398 -13.06 4.62 7.37
CA GLU A 398 -14.50 4.42 7.61
C GLU A 398 -14.83 2.92 7.68
N GLN A 399 -14.20 2.08 6.87
CA GLN A 399 -14.33 0.62 6.90
C GLN A 399 -13.95 0.04 8.27
N THR A 400 -12.89 0.55 8.89
CA THR A 400 -12.46 0.12 10.23
C THR A 400 -13.48 0.43 11.33
N LYS A 401 -14.53 1.21 11.03
CA LYS A 401 -15.63 1.55 11.95
C LYS A 401 -16.96 0.92 11.52
N HIS A 402 -16.90 -0.12 10.69
CA HIS A 402 -18.06 -0.77 10.05
C HIS A 402 -18.96 0.16 9.25
N LEU A 403 -18.48 1.31 8.77
CA LEU A 403 -19.27 2.21 7.91
C LEU A 403 -19.26 1.79 6.44
N ILE A 404 -18.35 0.88 6.07
CA ILE A 404 -18.20 0.36 4.71
C ILE A 404 -18.19 -1.17 4.73
N ALA A 405 -18.96 -1.80 3.84
CA ALA A 405 -19.00 -3.26 3.73
C ALA A 405 -17.74 -3.83 3.08
N PHE A 406 -17.28 -3.19 1.99
CA PHE A 406 -16.02 -3.53 1.36
C PHE A 406 -15.42 -2.35 0.61
N SER A 407 -14.12 -2.40 0.36
CA SER A 407 -13.42 -1.38 -0.40
C SER A 407 -12.33 -1.92 -1.30
N THR A 408 -11.96 -1.13 -2.31
CA THR A 408 -10.74 -1.35 -3.09
C THR A 408 -9.65 -0.41 -2.60
N GLY A 409 -8.42 -0.92 -2.48
CA GLY A 409 -7.24 -0.14 -2.13
C GLY A 409 -5.94 -0.78 -2.61
N SER A 410 -4.80 -0.10 -2.46
CA SER A 410 -3.50 -0.71 -2.78
C SER A 410 -3.21 -1.89 -1.84
N THR A 411 -2.69 -2.98 -2.41
CA THR A 411 -2.17 -4.14 -1.65
C THR A 411 -1.05 -3.77 -0.68
N SER A 412 -0.32 -2.67 -0.92
CA SER A 412 0.66 -2.13 0.03
C SER A 412 0.06 -1.46 1.29
N GLY A 413 -1.27 -1.30 1.33
CA GLY A 413 -2.01 -0.67 2.43
C GLY A 413 -2.64 -1.64 3.43
N PHE A 414 -2.22 -2.91 3.48
CA PHE A 414 -2.83 -3.97 4.31
C PHE A 414 -3.12 -3.55 5.76
N GLU A 415 -2.09 -3.08 6.48
CA GLU A 415 -2.18 -2.68 7.90
C GLU A 415 -3.12 -1.50 8.18
N ARG A 416 -3.64 -0.83 7.15
CA ARG A 416 -4.59 0.29 7.29
C ARG A 416 -6.06 -0.14 7.31
N ASN A 417 -6.34 -1.41 7.00
CA ASN A 417 -7.70 -1.93 6.77
C ASN A 417 -8.33 -2.60 7.99
N PHE A 418 -7.62 -2.67 9.10
CA PHE A 418 -8.11 -3.21 10.36
C PHE A 418 -7.47 -2.44 11.51
N ILE A 419 -8.05 -2.57 12.70
CA ILE A 419 -7.41 -2.19 13.95
C ILE A 419 -6.67 -3.42 14.47
N SER A 420 -5.39 -3.26 14.81
CA SER A 420 -4.62 -4.35 15.42
C SER A 420 -5.27 -4.71 16.75
N SER A 421 -5.55 -6.00 16.92
CA SER A 421 -6.05 -6.61 18.17
C SER A 421 -5.04 -6.54 19.32
N ASP A 422 -3.82 -6.07 19.06
CA ASP A 422 -2.90 -5.60 20.10
C ASP A 422 -3.71 -4.73 21.04
N PRO A 423 -3.76 -5.00 22.36
CA PRO A 423 -4.42 -4.14 23.32
C PRO A 423 -3.80 -2.74 23.29
N ILE A 424 -4.26 -1.92 22.34
CA ILE A 424 -3.95 -0.51 22.32
C ILE A 424 -4.81 0.07 23.43
N PHE A 425 -4.15 0.54 24.47
CA PHE A 425 -4.71 1.49 25.41
C PHE A 425 -5.01 2.77 24.62
N ILE A 426 -6.13 2.80 23.87
CA ILE A 426 -6.59 3.99 23.16
C ILE A 426 -7.50 4.74 24.12
N LYS A 427 -7.00 5.90 24.55
CA LYS A 427 -7.70 7.18 24.55
C LYS A 427 -9.23 7.08 24.54
N ASN A 428 -9.81 6.69 25.68
CA ASN A 428 -10.96 7.33 26.33
C ASN A 428 -11.55 6.55 27.50
N GLU A 429 -11.12 5.32 27.78
CA GLU A 429 -11.69 4.58 28.90
C GLU A 429 -10.61 3.79 29.66
N ILE A 430 -9.75 4.50 30.39
CA ILE A 430 -9.16 3.92 31.60
C ILE A 430 -9.79 4.72 32.71
N ARG A 431 -10.85 4.17 33.29
CA ARG A 431 -11.48 4.79 34.45
C ARG A 431 -10.60 4.43 35.65
N LEU A 432 -10.12 5.45 36.35
CA LEU A 432 -9.64 5.25 37.70
C LEU A 432 -10.86 4.82 38.52
N SER A 433 -10.76 3.71 39.23
CA SER A 433 -11.87 3.18 40.03
C SER A 433 -12.31 4.24 41.04
N SER A 434 -13.49 4.83 40.80
CA SER A 434 -14.18 5.87 41.59
C SER A 434 -13.44 7.21 41.80
N ASP A 435 -14.14 8.30 41.48
CA ASP A 435 -13.87 9.72 41.82
C ASP A 435 -13.01 10.63 40.92
N LEU A 436 -12.73 10.25 39.66
CA LEU A 436 -12.33 11.22 38.62
C LEU A 436 -13.35 11.23 37.48
N SER A 437 -14.44 11.98 37.68
CA SER A 437 -15.54 12.07 36.73
C SER A 437 -15.20 12.94 35.51
N SER A 438 -15.50 12.37 34.34
CA SER A 438 -16.07 12.99 33.14
C SER A 438 -15.22 13.69 32.08
N ASP A 439 -13.88 13.75 32.12
CA ASP A 439 -13.10 14.31 30.96
C ASP A 439 -11.61 13.87 30.92
N SER A 440 -11.32 12.56 30.82
CA SER A 440 -9.93 12.07 30.77
C SER A 440 -9.46 11.62 29.38
N ASP A 441 -9.03 12.60 28.59
CA ASP A 441 -8.28 12.40 27.34
C ASP A 441 -6.88 11.79 27.59
N THR A 442 -6.62 10.64 26.96
CA THR A 442 -5.30 10.05 26.57
C THR A 442 -4.34 9.51 27.65
N MET A 443 -4.20 8.18 27.71
CA MET A 443 -2.89 7.54 27.97
C MET A 443 -2.17 7.32 26.63
N VAL A 444 -0.86 7.61 26.58
CA VAL A 444 0.00 7.26 25.44
C VAL A 444 1.28 6.65 25.97
N SER A 445 1.54 5.39 25.62
CA SER A 445 2.83 4.72 25.84
C SER A 445 3.79 5.07 24.70
N PHE A 446 5.04 5.34 25.02
CA PHE A 446 6.06 5.72 24.05
C PHE A 446 7.35 4.94 24.28
N ASN A 447 8.08 4.65 23.18
CA ASN A 447 9.45 4.17 23.28
C ASN A 447 10.38 5.33 23.66
N LEU A 448 11.29 5.09 24.58
CA LEU A 448 12.22 6.10 25.08
C LEU A 448 13.59 5.96 24.42
N THR A 449 14.04 7.03 23.77
CA THR A 449 15.41 7.17 23.27
C THR A 449 16.12 8.25 24.08
N LYS A 450 17.27 7.91 24.67
CA LYS A 450 18.12 8.87 25.40
C LYS A 450 18.76 9.84 24.41
N LEU A 451 18.75 11.14 24.72
CA LEU A 451 19.39 12.17 23.91
C LEU A 451 20.30 13.09 24.75
N GLY A 452 21.09 13.93 24.05
CA GLY A 452 22.12 14.80 24.61
C GLY A 452 21.61 16.05 25.33
N ASN A 453 22.45 17.09 25.39
CA ASN A 453 22.50 18.16 26.41
C ASN A 453 21.17 18.64 27.05
N ASP A 454 20.12 19.03 26.33
CA ASP A 454 18.87 19.55 26.93
C ASP A 454 17.66 18.59 26.81
N GLU A 455 17.79 17.51 26.04
CA GLU A 455 16.73 16.55 25.72
C GLU A 455 16.89 15.29 26.57
N VAL A 456 16.00 15.09 27.54
CA VAL A 456 16.08 13.97 28.50
C VAL A 456 15.51 12.69 27.88
N ALA A 457 14.42 12.80 27.13
CA ALA A 457 13.75 11.66 26.49
C ALA A 457 12.92 12.08 25.27
N LYS A 458 12.49 11.09 24.49
CA LYS A 458 11.56 11.25 23.35
C LYS A 458 10.37 10.30 23.45
N PHE A 459 9.27 10.72 22.82
CA PHE A 459 8.00 10.03 22.84
C PHE A 459 7.54 9.60 21.42
N SER A 460 7.59 8.29 21.10
CA SER A 460 7.36 7.77 19.73
C SER A 460 5.89 7.71 19.26
N LYS A 461 5.48 8.71 18.47
CA LYS A 461 4.52 8.69 17.34
C LYS A 461 4.60 10.02 16.57
N PHE A 462 4.99 11.08 17.27
CA PHE A 462 5.18 12.44 16.74
C PHE A 462 6.56 13.03 17.08
N ASP A 463 7.50 12.21 17.55
CA ASP A 463 8.85 12.61 18.02
C ASP A 463 8.84 13.75 19.05
N ASN A 464 7.83 13.78 19.92
CA ASN A 464 7.72 14.81 20.96
C ASN A 464 8.86 14.62 21.98
N LYS A 465 9.47 15.72 22.39
CA LYS A 465 10.64 15.74 23.29
C LYS A 465 10.24 16.02 24.73
N LEU A 466 10.98 15.43 25.67
CA LEU A 466 10.98 15.77 27.09
C LEU A 466 12.29 16.49 27.42
N TYR A 467 12.20 17.75 27.80
CA TYR A 467 13.35 18.59 28.09
C TYR A 467 13.64 18.71 29.60
N LYS A 468 14.89 19.08 29.90
CA LYS A 468 15.34 19.45 31.25
C LYS A 468 14.51 20.61 31.81
N TYR A 469 14.36 20.68 33.14
CA TYR A 469 13.55 21.72 33.80
C TYR A 469 13.99 23.16 33.47
N THR A 470 15.24 23.33 33.04
CA THR A 470 15.86 24.60 32.66
C THR A 470 15.52 25.07 31.24
N TYR A 471 14.88 24.23 30.43
CA TYR A 471 14.62 24.52 29.02
C TYR A 471 13.66 25.70 28.84
N LYS A 472 14.00 26.61 27.92
CA LYS A 472 13.21 27.80 27.58
C LYS A 472 13.15 27.98 26.06
N ILE A 473 11.96 28.24 25.53
CA ILE A 473 11.79 28.57 24.10
C ILE A 473 12.26 30.01 23.84
N ALA A 474 13.11 30.20 22.83
CA ALA A 474 13.63 31.52 22.46
C ALA A 474 12.67 32.36 21.57
N ASP A 475 11.75 31.75 20.78
CA ASP A 475 10.88 32.47 19.83
C ASP A 475 9.46 31.84 19.64
N LYS A 476 8.49 32.63 19.16
CA LYS A 476 7.08 32.28 18.92
C LYS A 476 6.87 31.24 17.83
N ASP A 477 7.69 31.22 16.79
CA ASP A 477 7.55 30.20 15.72
C ASP A 477 8.07 28.83 16.17
N ALA A 478 9.04 28.81 17.09
CA ALA A 478 9.45 27.60 17.78
C ALA A 478 8.33 27.07 18.70
N GLU A 479 7.60 27.94 19.41
CA GLU A 479 6.45 27.53 20.24
C GLU A 479 5.38 26.76 19.45
N LYS A 480 5.05 27.18 18.21
CA LYS A 480 4.09 26.44 17.37
C LYS A 480 4.59 25.04 16.99
N LYS A 481 5.89 24.91 16.73
CA LYS A 481 6.54 23.64 16.37
C LYS A 481 6.71 22.71 17.59
N GLU A 482 6.86 23.29 18.78
CA GLU A 482 7.22 22.57 20.00
C GLU A 482 6.09 22.44 21.02
N ARG A 483 4.88 22.96 20.75
CA ARG A 483 3.74 22.95 21.68
C ARG A 483 3.32 21.57 22.22
N PHE A 484 3.80 20.49 21.61
CA PHE A 484 3.53 19.10 22.01
C PHE A 484 4.67 18.47 22.83
N ASN A 485 5.80 19.18 22.96
CA ASN A 485 6.92 18.80 23.83
C ASN A 485 6.57 19.08 25.30
N LEU A 486 7.34 18.45 26.19
CA LEU A 486 7.20 18.57 27.64
C LEU A 486 8.52 19.04 28.27
N VAL A 487 8.43 19.72 29.40
CA VAL A 487 9.56 20.14 30.24
C VAL A 487 9.32 19.71 31.68
N PHE A 488 10.34 19.24 32.40
CA PHE A 488 10.18 18.90 33.82
C PHE A 488 9.75 20.12 34.65
N ALA A 489 8.82 19.91 35.59
CA ALA A 489 8.33 20.98 36.45
C ALA A 489 9.35 21.36 37.54
N SER A 490 10.27 20.45 37.88
CA SER A 490 11.29 20.64 38.90
C SER A 490 12.58 19.86 38.58
N GLU A 491 13.69 20.30 39.16
CA GLU A 491 14.97 19.56 39.12
C GLU A 491 14.87 18.18 39.79
N ALA A 492 14.08 18.09 40.87
CA ALA A 492 13.88 16.85 41.60
C ALA A 492 13.16 15.79 40.73
N ASP A 493 12.11 16.18 40.00
CA ASP A 493 11.41 15.28 39.07
C ASP A 493 12.30 14.87 37.91
N GLN A 494 13.09 15.80 37.35
CA GLN A 494 14.07 15.48 36.31
C GLN A 494 15.05 14.42 36.80
N LYS A 495 15.69 14.65 37.95
CA LYS A 495 16.70 13.74 38.50
C LYS A 495 16.12 12.36 38.79
N ALA A 496 14.95 12.31 39.44
CA ALA A 496 14.27 11.05 39.73
C ALA A 496 13.91 10.26 38.46
N PHE A 497 13.58 10.95 37.38
CA PHE A 497 13.34 10.32 36.08
C PHE A 497 14.62 9.77 35.46
N GLU A 498 15.67 10.59 35.39
CA GLU A 498 16.97 10.20 34.86
C GLU A 498 17.54 8.99 35.60
N ASP A 499 17.45 8.95 36.93
CA ASP A 499 17.88 7.81 37.76
C ASP A 499 17.11 6.52 37.41
N LYS A 500 15.81 6.63 37.17
CA LYS A 500 14.97 5.48 36.78
C LYS A 500 15.22 5.01 35.35
N VAL A 501 15.41 5.93 34.42
CA VAL A 501 15.74 5.60 33.03
C VAL A 501 17.14 4.98 32.94
N ASN A 502 18.13 5.54 33.64
CA ASN A 502 19.50 5.03 33.62
C ASN A 502 19.65 3.67 34.33
N SER A 503 18.68 3.28 35.17
CA SER A 503 18.66 1.95 35.81
C SER A 503 17.88 0.90 35.03
N SER A 504 17.29 1.26 33.89
CA SER A 504 16.59 0.31 33.03
C SER A 504 17.57 -0.55 32.21
N PRO A 505 17.40 -1.88 32.18
CA PRO A 505 18.23 -2.76 31.36
C PRO A 505 17.94 -2.65 29.86
N ASP A 506 16.76 -2.18 29.47
CA ASP A 506 16.33 -2.05 28.07
C ASP A 506 15.21 -1.00 27.96
N THR A 507 15.58 0.25 27.61
CA THR A 507 14.62 1.36 27.51
C THR A 507 13.59 1.18 26.40
N HIS A 508 13.77 0.22 25.50
CA HIS A 508 12.77 -0.11 24.47
C HIS A 508 11.60 -0.93 25.03
N LYS A 509 11.76 -1.54 26.21
CA LYS A 509 10.71 -2.29 26.91
C LYS A 509 10.02 -1.48 28.01
N ASP A 510 10.44 -0.24 28.20
CA ASP A 510 9.83 0.65 29.17
C ASP A 510 8.65 1.40 28.56
N PHE A 511 7.80 1.95 29.40
CA PHE A 511 6.72 2.80 28.94
C PHE A 511 6.42 3.93 29.91
N ILE A 512 5.86 5.00 29.34
CA ILE A 512 5.47 6.21 30.05
C ILE A 512 3.96 6.36 29.98
N ILE A 513 3.39 6.84 31.07
CA ILE A 513 1.99 7.19 31.18
C ILE A 513 1.89 8.69 31.39
N LYS A 514 1.23 9.36 30.45
CA LYS A 514 0.86 10.76 30.56
C LYS A 514 -0.54 10.84 31.17
N VAL A 515 -0.68 11.43 32.36
CA VAL A 515 -1.99 11.71 32.97
C VAL A 515 -2.26 13.22 32.86
N SER A 516 -3.06 13.59 31.86
CA SER A 516 -3.28 14.99 31.45
C SER A 516 -4.23 15.74 32.38
N ASN A 517 -4.16 17.08 32.38
CA ASN A 517 -5.09 18.01 33.06
C ASN A 517 -5.00 18.04 34.60
N TYR A 518 -3.80 18.12 35.18
CA TYR A 518 -3.68 18.55 36.57
C TYR A 518 -4.19 20.01 36.70
N LYS A 519 -5.34 20.19 37.36
CA LYS A 519 -5.89 21.51 37.71
C LYS A 519 -5.81 21.69 39.22
N ASP A 520 -5.36 22.85 39.67
CA ASP A 520 -5.38 23.20 41.09
C ASP A 520 -6.83 23.19 41.60
N GLY A 521 -7.13 22.33 42.58
CA GLY A 521 -8.49 22.06 43.06
C GLY A 521 -8.72 20.61 43.48
N LYS A 522 -9.97 20.13 43.46
CA LYS A 522 -10.37 18.78 43.90
C LYS A 522 -9.67 17.66 43.11
N ASP A 523 -9.44 17.89 41.82
CA ASP A 523 -8.68 16.98 40.96
C ASP A 523 -7.23 16.80 41.47
N SER A 524 -6.61 17.87 41.99
CA SER A 524 -5.22 17.84 42.48
C SER A 524 -4.96 16.84 43.60
N GLU A 525 -5.97 16.53 44.42
CA GLU A 525 -5.84 15.59 45.54
C GLU A 525 -5.75 14.15 45.04
N ASN A 526 -6.53 13.80 44.01
CA ASN A 526 -6.46 12.48 43.36
C ASN A 526 -5.14 12.31 42.59
N TYR A 527 -4.66 13.36 41.91
CA TYR A 527 -3.35 13.32 41.25
C TYR A 527 -2.20 13.21 42.25
N LYS A 528 -2.28 13.91 43.40
CA LYS A 528 -1.30 13.79 44.49
C LYS A 528 -1.32 12.38 45.10
N LYS A 529 -2.51 11.81 45.32
CA LYS A 529 -2.64 10.42 45.78
C LYS A 529 -2.00 9.45 44.80
N LEU A 530 -2.29 9.58 43.49
CA LEU A 530 -1.66 8.75 42.46
C LEU A 530 -0.13 8.93 42.40
N TYR A 531 0.35 10.18 42.54
CA TYR A 531 1.78 10.50 42.61
C TYR A 531 2.45 9.80 43.79
N GLU A 532 1.88 9.90 44.99
CA GLU A 532 2.43 9.24 46.20
C GLU A 532 2.31 7.72 46.13
N ASP A 533 1.18 7.19 45.66
CA ASP A 533 0.95 5.75 45.49
C ASP A 533 1.94 5.14 44.49
N ALA A 534 2.21 5.83 43.38
CA ALA A 534 3.21 5.40 42.40
C ALA A 534 4.62 5.38 42.98
N LYS A 535 5.02 6.42 43.72
CA LYS A 535 6.34 6.49 44.36
C LYS A 535 6.51 5.43 45.45
N SER A 536 5.47 5.20 46.27
CA SER A 536 5.51 4.18 47.33
C SER A 536 5.67 2.76 46.77
N LYS A 537 5.19 2.51 45.54
CA LYS A 537 5.34 1.24 44.82
C LYS A 537 6.63 1.16 43.99
N GLY A 538 7.51 2.15 44.10
CA GLY A 538 8.82 2.17 43.46
C GLY A 538 8.83 2.61 41.99
N TYR A 539 7.70 3.09 41.47
CA TYR A 539 7.61 3.67 40.13
C TYR A 539 8.08 5.12 40.12
N PHE A 540 8.51 5.61 38.96
CA PHE A 540 8.68 7.04 38.80
C PHE A 540 7.30 7.70 38.70
N ALA A 541 7.12 8.80 39.43
CA ALA A 541 6.04 9.74 39.24
C ALA A 541 6.61 11.15 39.38
N GLY A 542 6.37 12.01 38.40
CA GLY A 542 6.87 13.39 38.41
C GLY A 542 6.04 14.31 37.53
N PHE A 543 6.08 15.61 37.84
CA PHE A 543 5.30 16.59 37.11
C PHE A 543 6.09 17.18 35.94
N VAL A 544 5.40 17.34 34.82
CA VAL A 544 5.92 17.97 33.60
C VAL A 544 4.95 19.04 33.13
N LYS A 545 5.45 20.02 32.38
CA LYS A 545 4.69 21.13 31.82
C LYS A 545 4.78 21.09 30.30
N GLU A 546 3.72 21.53 29.62
CA GLU A 546 3.81 21.82 28.18
C GLU A 546 4.88 22.89 27.93
N VAL A 547 5.67 22.71 26.86
CA VAL A 547 6.63 23.74 26.47
C VAL A 547 5.85 24.93 25.91
N LYS A 548 5.91 26.07 26.63
CA LYS A 548 5.29 27.34 26.25
C LYS A 548 6.23 28.50 26.48
N LYS A 549 6.03 29.59 25.72
CA LYS A 549 6.78 30.83 25.91
C LYS A 549 6.47 31.49 27.25
N ASP A 550 5.22 31.36 27.71
CA ASP A 550 4.76 31.80 29.02
C ASP A 550 4.54 30.57 29.93
N PRO A 551 5.49 30.24 30.82
CA PRO A 551 5.41 29.05 31.67
C PRO A 551 4.20 29.05 32.62
N SER A 552 3.61 30.22 32.90
CA SER A 552 2.41 30.33 33.75
C SER A 552 1.15 29.79 33.07
N LYS A 553 1.15 29.68 31.73
CA LYS A 553 0.06 29.15 30.90
C LYS A 553 0.30 27.71 30.44
N ALA A 554 1.40 27.11 30.84
CA ALA A 554 1.72 25.74 30.54
C ALA A 554 0.80 24.82 31.36
N LYS A 555 0.19 23.83 30.71
CA LYS A 555 -0.57 22.81 31.43
C LYS A 555 0.41 21.88 32.14
N THR A 556 0.18 21.67 33.43
CA THR A 556 0.90 20.64 34.21
C THR A 556 0.27 19.28 33.96
N THR A 557 1.11 18.26 33.87
CA THR A 557 0.76 16.87 33.62
C THR A 557 1.57 15.99 34.59
N LEU A 558 0.94 14.96 35.12
CA LEU A 558 1.66 13.91 35.85
C LEU A 558 2.20 12.88 34.85
N LEU A 559 3.48 12.54 34.98
CA LEU A 559 4.16 11.53 34.19
C LEU A 559 4.53 10.35 35.09
N LEU A 560 4.08 9.16 34.73
CA LEU A 560 4.52 7.91 35.36
C LEU A 560 5.46 7.17 34.43
N TYR A 561 6.51 6.55 34.96
CA TYR A 561 7.44 5.73 34.18
C TYR A 561 7.67 4.38 34.87
N MET A 562 7.59 3.32 34.06
CA MET A 562 7.61 1.94 34.50
C MET A 562 8.58 1.13 33.62
N THR A 563 9.45 0.35 34.27
CA THR A 563 10.48 -0.43 33.59
C THR A 563 9.98 -1.81 33.14
N GLY A 564 10.43 -2.28 31.98
CA GLY A 564 10.19 -3.65 31.49
C GLY A 564 8.72 -4.01 31.29
N GLY A 565 7.83 -3.02 31.19
CA GLY A 565 6.39 -3.23 31.14
C GLY A 565 5.81 -3.34 29.74
N ARG A 566 6.64 -3.29 28.70
CA ARG A 566 6.24 -3.38 27.30
C ARG A 566 6.90 -4.56 26.60
N ASN A 567 6.17 -5.17 25.66
CA ASN A 567 6.75 -6.01 24.62
C ASN A 567 6.16 -5.53 23.29
N SER A 568 6.97 -4.96 22.40
CA SER A 568 6.45 -4.30 21.19
C SER A 568 5.47 -3.15 21.52
N LEU A 569 4.24 -3.20 21.00
CA LEU A 569 3.14 -2.29 21.27
C LEU A 569 2.33 -2.67 22.51
N ASP A 570 2.53 -3.87 23.08
CA ASP A 570 1.72 -4.42 24.17
C ASP A 570 2.27 -4.10 25.56
N ILE A 571 1.37 -3.89 26.52
CA ILE A 571 1.70 -3.82 27.95
C ILE A 571 1.73 -5.24 28.53
N GLN A 572 2.86 -5.61 29.11
CA GLN A 572 3.04 -6.90 29.77
C GLN A 572 2.07 -7.08 30.95
N GLU A 573 1.71 -8.32 31.25
CA GLU A 573 0.79 -8.67 32.35
C GLU A 573 1.27 -8.11 33.71
N SER A 574 2.57 -8.07 33.95
CA SER A 574 3.19 -7.45 35.13
C SER A 574 2.87 -5.96 35.24
N ALA A 575 2.93 -5.23 34.12
CA ALA A 575 2.60 -3.83 34.05
C ALA A 575 1.09 -3.57 34.13
N LYS A 576 0.25 -4.46 33.58
CA LYS A 576 -1.21 -4.40 33.79
C LYS A 576 -1.57 -4.51 35.27
N LYS A 577 -1.03 -5.50 35.97
CA LYS A 577 -1.22 -5.67 37.43
C LYS A 577 -0.70 -4.49 38.24
N ALA A 578 0.42 -3.91 37.81
CA ALA A 578 0.95 -2.71 38.44
C ALA A 578 0.02 -1.50 38.26
N LEU A 579 -0.62 -1.36 37.10
CA LEU A 579 -1.62 -0.32 36.84
C LEU A 579 -2.91 -0.55 37.62
N GLU A 580 -3.42 -1.78 37.66
CA GLU A 580 -4.54 -2.16 38.53
C GLU A 580 -4.23 -1.83 39.99
N GLY A 581 -3.01 -2.13 40.43
CA GLY A 581 -2.52 -1.77 41.75
C GLY A 581 -2.52 -0.26 42.01
N LEU A 582 -2.35 0.58 41.00
CA LEU A 582 -2.44 2.04 41.07
C LEU A 582 -3.88 2.58 40.91
N GLY A 583 -4.87 1.69 40.84
CA GLY A 583 -6.29 2.04 40.73
C GLY A 583 -6.78 2.25 39.30
N PHE A 584 -5.96 1.95 38.29
CA PHE A 584 -6.38 2.00 36.89
C PHE A 584 -7.22 0.76 36.56
N GLU A 585 -8.40 0.94 35.98
CA GLU A 585 -9.20 -0.18 35.46
C GLU A 585 -8.92 -0.37 33.97
N LEU A 586 -8.62 -1.60 33.57
CA LEU A 586 -8.63 -1.98 32.17
C LEU A 586 -10.08 -2.03 31.71
N THR A 587 -10.59 -0.93 31.14
CA THR A 587 -11.80 -1.07 30.32
C THR A 587 -11.34 -1.58 28.97
N GLY A 588 -11.84 -2.76 28.58
CA GLY A 588 -11.61 -3.24 27.23
C GLY A 588 -12.19 -2.22 26.26
N LYS A 589 -11.43 -1.85 25.22
CA LYS A 589 -12.03 -1.22 24.06
C LYS A 589 -13.18 -2.12 23.61
N ASP A 590 -14.36 -1.56 23.38
CA ASP A 590 -15.39 -2.28 22.66
C ASP A 590 -14.88 -2.52 21.23
N THR A 591 -14.20 -3.66 21.05
CA THR A 591 -13.63 -4.07 19.77
C THR A 591 -14.72 -4.44 18.78
N THR A 592 -15.98 -4.60 19.24
CA THR A 592 -17.09 -5.00 18.37
C THR A 592 -17.63 -3.89 17.49
N ARG A 593 -17.12 -2.66 17.68
CA ARG A 593 -17.47 -1.48 16.89
C ARG A 593 -16.39 -1.14 15.87
N GLU A 594 -15.35 -1.95 15.77
CA GLU A 594 -14.26 -1.76 14.84
C GLU A 594 -13.88 -3.05 14.14
N LEU A 595 -13.44 -2.94 12.89
CA LEU A 595 -12.98 -4.09 12.13
C LEU A 595 -11.63 -4.58 12.66
N ASN A 596 -11.64 -5.75 13.29
CA ASN A 596 -10.44 -6.43 13.75
C ASN A 596 -9.77 -7.18 12.60
N ARG A 597 -8.51 -7.57 12.80
CA ARG A 597 -7.69 -8.18 11.76
C ARG A 597 -8.27 -9.52 11.28
N GLU A 598 -8.65 -10.35 12.23
CA GLU A 598 -9.22 -11.68 12.01
C GLU A 598 -10.57 -11.63 11.28
N GLU A 599 -11.25 -10.49 11.33
CA GLU A 599 -12.53 -10.23 10.69
C GLU A 599 -12.38 -9.71 9.25
N LEU A 600 -11.21 -9.17 8.90
CA LEU A 600 -10.91 -8.78 7.54
C LEU A 600 -10.86 -10.02 6.63
N VAL A 601 -11.53 -9.92 5.48
CA VAL A 601 -11.40 -10.88 4.38
C VAL A 601 -10.77 -10.15 3.20
N ALA A 602 -9.68 -10.71 2.67
CA ALA A 602 -8.98 -10.17 1.52
C ALA A 602 -9.19 -11.10 0.31
N ILE A 603 -9.70 -10.55 -0.79
CA ILE A 603 -9.76 -11.22 -2.10
C ILE A 603 -9.26 -10.28 -3.18
N SER A 604 -9.10 -10.77 -4.42
CA SER A 604 -8.70 -9.94 -5.55
C SER A 604 -9.77 -8.90 -5.84
N ALA A 605 -9.38 -7.66 -6.16
CA ALA A 605 -10.31 -6.72 -6.76
C ALA A 605 -10.87 -7.28 -8.07
N PRO A 606 -12.09 -6.86 -8.49
CA PRO A 606 -12.60 -7.23 -9.80
C PRO A 606 -11.57 -6.97 -10.90
N LEU A 607 -11.25 -7.99 -11.67
CA LEU A 607 -10.20 -7.92 -12.70
C LEU A 607 -10.76 -7.49 -14.06
N LYS A 608 -12.08 -7.33 -14.20
CA LYS A 608 -12.71 -6.99 -15.48
C LYS A 608 -13.98 -6.20 -15.28
N TRP A 609 -14.40 -5.50 -16.34
CA TRP A 609 -15.64 -4.73 -16.34
C TRP A 609 -16.88 -5.63 -16.20
N SER A 610 -17.01 -6.65 -17.05
CA SER A 610 -18.12 -7.58 -17.04
C SER A 610 -17.66 -9.03 -17.26
N LYS A 611 -18.52 -10.00 -16.96
CA LYS A 611 -18.19 -11.43 -17.10
C LYS A 611 -17.84 -11.83 -18.54
N GLU A 612 -18.38 -11.11 -19.52
CA GLU A 612 -18.18 -11.29 -20.96
C GLU A 612 -16.80 -10.83 -21.44
N ASN A 613 -16.09 -10.00 -20.67
CA ASN A 613 -14.73 -9.63 -21.03
C ASN A 613 -13.80 -10.85 -21.02
N ARG A 614 -13.03 -10.97 -22.11
CA ARG A 614 -12.10 -12.08 -22.33
C ARG A 614 -10.89 -12.04 -21.41
N LEU A 615 -10.43 -10.84 -21.06
CA LEU A 615 -9.21 -10.64 -20.27
C LEU A 615 -9.53 -10.23 -18.83
N ASN A 616 -8.84 -10.87 -17.89
CA ASN A 616 -8.65 -10.39 -16.53
C ASN A 616 -7.45 -9.44 -16.52
N VAL A 617 -7.70 -8.21 -16.11
CA VAL A 617 -6.72 -7.13 -16.02
C VAL A 617 -6.31 -6.95 -14.58
N ILE A 618 -5.01 -7.13 -14.32
CA ILE A 618 -4.37 -6.82 -13.07
C ILE A 618 -3.78 -5.43 -13.20
N TYR A 619 -4.24 -4.49 -12.38
CA TYR A 619 -3.69 -3.14 -12.38
C TYR A 619 -2.31 -3.14 -11.70
N GLY A 620 -1.24 -2.95 -12.47
CA GLY A 620 0.12 -2.81 -11.96
C GLY A 620 0.39 -1.37 -11.53
N GLN A 621 0.78 -1.20 -10.28
CA GLN A 621 1.19 0.08 -9.72
C GLN A 621 2.36 -0.11 -8.75
N GLY A 622 2.85 0.99 -8.18
CA GLY A 622 3.99 0.98 -7.26
C GLY A 622 5.27 1.56 -7.89
N PRO A 623 6.20 2.06 -7.06
CA PRO A 623 7.37 2.75 -7.55
C PRO A 623 8.36 1.79 -8.22
N SER A 624 9.05 2.32 -9.22
CA SER A 624 10.22 1.69 -9.81
C SER A 624 11.48 2.27 -9.19
N LEU A 625 12.57 1.50 -9.22
CA LEU A 625 13.89 2.02 -8.94
C LEU A 625 14.45 2.63 -10.23
N ILE A 626 14.77 3.92 -10.19
CA ILE A 626 15.17 4.71 -11.35
C ILE A 626 16.56 5.29 -11.11
N GLY A 627 17.46 5.08 -12.07
CA GLY A 627 18.82 5.61 -12.04
C GLY A 627 18.88 7.03 -12.57
N ILE A 628 19.64 7.88 -11.87
CA ILE A 628 19.90 9.27 -12.27
C ILE A 628 21.39 9.40 -12.54
N HIS A 629 21.72 9.85 -13.74
CA HIS A 629 23.09 10.22 -14.07
C HIS A 629 23.54 11.37 -13.16
N THR A 630 24.72 11.22 -12.56
CA THR A 630 25.30 12.23 -11.67
C THR A 630 26.70 12.59 -12.10
N ASN A 631 27.62 11.63 -12.14
CA ASN A 631 28.94 11.75 -12.74
C ASN A 631 29.48 10.33 -12.93
N THR A 632 30.53 10.16 -13.73
CA THR A 632 31.04 8.82 -14.07
C THR A 632 31.36 7.96 -12.84
N GLY A 633 32.00 8.51 -11.82
CA GLY A 633 32.39 7.74 -10.62
C GLY A 633 31.18 7.27 -9.81
N ASP A 634 30.22 8.17 -9.59
CA ASP A 634 29.01 7.88 -8.83
C ASP A 634 28.04 6.98 -9.60
N ASP A 635 28.00 7.08 -10.93
CA ASP A 635 27.22 6.20 -11.79
C ASP A 635 27.72 4.75 -11.68
N TRP A 636 29.05 4.53 -11.71
CA TRP A 636 29.63 3.19 -11.51
C TRP A 636 29.30 2.61 -10.13
N ALA A 637 29.43 3.41 -9.08
CA ALA A 637 29.08 3.00 -7.73
C ALA A 637 27.58 2.71 -7.58
N THR A 638 26.73 3.48 -8.26
CA THR A 638 25.27 3.28 -8.30
C THR A 638 24.91 1.97 -9.01
N LYS A 639 25.46 1.73 -10.21
CA LYS A 639 25.27 0.46 -10.93
C LYS A 639 25.74 -0.73 -10.10
N ALA A 640 26.86 -0.60 -9.38
CA ALA A 640 27.38 -1.64 -8.49
C ALA A 640 26.42 -1.98 -7.34
N PHE A 641 25.86 -0.96 -6.67
CA PHE A 641 24.86 -1.16 -5.62
C PHE A 641 23.62 -1.87 -6.16
N VAL A 642 23.10 -1.44 -7.32
CA VAL A 642 21.92 -2.07 -7.93
C VAL A 642 22.22 -3.51 -8.35
N SER A 643 23.37 -3.79 -8.95
CA SER A 643 23.79 -5.15 -9.28
C SER A 643 23.88 -6.04 -8.04
N TRP A 644 24.40 -5.53 -6.93
CA TRP A 644 24.42 -6.22 -5.64
C TRP A 644 23.01 -6.45 -5.08
N LEU A 645 22.14 -5.44 -5.12
CA LEU A 645 20.76 -5.51 -4.59
C LEU A 645 19.97 -6.65 -5.21
N PHE A 646 20.17 -6.87 -6.52
CA PHE A 646 19.53 -7.95 -7.26
C PHE A 646 20.41 -9.18 -7.37
N ASN A 647 21.50 -9.33 -6.63
CA ASN A 647 22.25 -10.59 -6.66
C ASN A 647 21.47 -11.70 -5.93
N ASN A 648 21.75 -12.96 -6.26
CA ASN A 648 21.06 -14.10 -5.67
C ASN A 648 21.77 -14.57 -4.38
N LYS A 649 22.69 -13.76 -3.83
CA LYS A 649 23.41 -14.11 -2.60
C LYS A 649 22.50 -13.86 -1.41
N VAL A 650 22.65 -14.74 -0.43
CA VAL A 650 21.86 -14.74 0.79
C VAL A 650 22.70 -14.13 1.91
N TYR A 651 22.10 -13.21 2.65
CA TYR A 651 22.71 -12.48 3.75
C TYR A 651 21.88 -12.66 5.02
N ASP A 652 22.53 -12.45 6.16
CA ASP A 652 21.86 -12.42 7.46
C ASP A 652 21.44 -10.97 7.77
N PHE A 653 20.13 -10.73 7.80
CA PHE A 653 19.52 -9.44 8.11
C PHE A 653 18.86 -9.47 9.48
N LYS A 654 19.04 -8.43 10.29
CA LYS A 654 18.24 -8.24 11.50
C LYS A 654 16.82 -7.84 11.11
N SER A 655 15.83 -8.24 11.91
CA SER A 655 14.46 -7.78 11.69
C SER A 655 14.39 -6.24 11.65
N PRO A 656 13.62 -5.64 10.73
CA PRO A 656 13.43 -4.19 10.69
C PRO A 656 12.50 -3.69 11.80
N TYR A 657 11.95 -4.59 12.62
CA TYR A 657 11.07 -4.28 13.74
C TYR A 657 11.75 -4.61 15.06
N ALA A 658 11.88 -3.61 15.93
CA ALA A 658 12.50 -3.78 17.26
C ALA A 658 11.81 -4.82 18.16
N SER A 659 10.55 -5.16 17.84
CA SER A 659 9.77 -6.20 18.53
C SER A 659 10.18 -7.62 18.17
N ASP A 660 10.99 -7.80 17.13
CA ASP A 660 11.38 -9.08 16.59
C ASP A 660 12.91 -9.16 16.58
N ASP A 661 13.46 -9.94 17.49
CA ASP A 661 14.91 -10.12 17.66
C ASP A 661 15.50 -11.15 16.69
N LYS A 662 14.69 -11.68 15.78
CA LYS A 662 15.12 -12.69 14.81
C LYS A 662 16.07 -12.10 13.78
N THR A 663 16.98 -12.96 13.34
CA THR A 663 17.80 -12.78 12.15
C THR A 663 17.21 -13.60 11.02
N TYR A 664 17.12 -12.99 9.84
CA TYR A 664 16.55 -13.57 8.63
C TYR A 664 17.66 -13.80 7.61
N ARG A 665 17.80 -15.05 7.19
CA ARG A 665 18.76 -15.47 6.16
C ARG A 665 18.07 -15.48 4.79
N LEU A 666 18.14 -14.37 4.06
CA LEU A 666 17.40 -14.11 2.81
C LEU A 666 18.28 -13.40 1.78
N THR A 667 17.87 -13.36 0.50
CA THR A 667 18.43 -12.35 -0.43
C THR A 667 17.91 -10.96 -0.09
N ALA A 668 18.56 -9.89 -0.58
CA ALA A 668 18.09 -8.52 -0.32
C ALA A 668 16.67 -8.27 -0.84
N ILE A 669 16.33 -8.83 -2.02
CA ILE A 669 14.98 -8.77 -2.58
C ILE A 669 13.96 -9.55 -1.76
N GLN A 670 14.29 -10.77 -1.33
CA GLN A 670 13.38 -11.55 -0.47
C GLN A 670 13.14 -10.85 0.87
N PHE A 671 14.16 -10.21 1.43
CA PHE A 671 14.02 -9.41 2.65
C PHE A 671 13.13 -8.18 2.42
N PHE A 672 13.32 -7.46 1.30
CA PHE A 672 12.46 -6.34 0.93
C PHE A 672 11.00 -6.78 0.79
N ASP A 673 10.73 -7.82 0.00
CA ASP A 673 9.39 -8.34 -0.27
C ASP A 673 8.68 -8.81 1.01
N LYS A 674 9.44 -9.39 1.95
CA LYS A 674 8.93 -9.82 3.25
C LYS A 674 8.39 -8.67 4.10
N PHE A 675 9.11 -7.55 4.13
CA PHE A 675 8.89 -6.51 5.15
C PHE A 675 8.36 -5.18 4.61
N ALA A 676 8.53 -4.88 3.31
CA ALA A 676 8.12 -3.61 2.73
C ALA A 676 6.63 -3.53 2.35
N SER A 677 5.90 -4.65 2.41
CA SER A 677 4.53 -4.78 1.88
C SER A 677 4.44 -4.46 0.38
N TYR A 678 5.45 -4.86 -0.39
CA TYR A 678 5.51 -4.76 -1.84
C TYR A 678 6.04 -6.06 -2.44
N TYR A 679 5.78 -6.26 -3.74
CA TYR A 679 6.30 -7.38 -4.51
C TYR A 679 7.34 -6.88 -5.51
N THR A 680 8.53 -7.45 -5.48
CA THR A 680 9.56 -7.19 -6.50
C THR A 680 9.32 -8.11 -7.68
N ALA A 681 9.10 -7.54 -8.88
CA ALA A 681 8.78 -8.31 -10.08
C ALA A 681 10.01 -8.93 -10.76
N SER A 682 10.94 -9.49 -9.97
CA SER A 682 12.09 -10.21 -10.48
C SER A 682 11.69 -11.61 -10.96
N THR A 683 12.50 -12.19 -11.84
CA THR A 683 12.36 -13.58 -12.28
C THR A 683 12.57 -14.58 -11.14
N GLU A 684 13.30 -14.21 -10.09
CA GLU A 684 13.43 -15.00 -8.86
C GLU A 684 12.13 -15.08 -8.09
N SER A 685 11.35 -13.99 -8.09
CA SER A 685 10.08 -13.92 -7.38
C SER A 685 9.00 -14.84 -7.96
N LYS A 686 9.21 -15.39 -9.17
CA LYS A 686 8.33 -16.40 -9.80
C LYS A 686 8.08 -17.60 -8.89
N ASN A 687 9.12 -18.04 -8.19
CA ASN A 687 9.09 -19.23 -7.33
C ASN A 687 9.04 -18.86 -5.84
N LEU A 688 8.82 -17.59 -5.51
CA LEU A 688 8.78 -17.13 -4.12
C LEU A 688 7.58 -17.74 -3.41
N ASP A 689 7.80 -18.52 -2.36
CA ASP A 689 6.71 -19.06 -1.56
C ASP A 689 5.94 -17.93 -0.85
N SER A 690 4.61 -17.93 -0.95
CA SER A 690 3.75 -16.92 -0.35
C SER A 690 3.82 -16.92 1.18
N THR A 691 4.35 -17.99 1.79
CA THR A 691 4.66 -18.05 3.24
C THR A 691 5.63 -16.96 3.67
N ILE A 692 6.48 -16.43 2.77
CA ILE A 692 7.40 -15.33 3.12
C ILE A 692 6.66 -14.08 3.59
N PHE A 693 5.46 -13.84 3.05
CA PHE A 693 4.61 -12.69 3.37
C PHE A 693 3.88 -12.83 4.72
N GLY A 694 4.08 -13.94 5.43
CA GLY A 694 3.49 -14.20 6.75
C GLY A 694 1.97 -14.13 6.69
N ASP A 695 1.40 -13.14 7.37
CA ASP A 695 -0.04 -12.95 7.46
C ASP A 695 -0.55 -11.75 6.63
N ASN A 696 0.27 -11.23 5.69
CA ASN A 696 -0.15 -10.16 4.79
C ASN A 696 -0.93 -10.74 3.60
N ASP A 697 -2.22 -10.96 3.79
CA ASP A 697 -3.08 -11.59 2.78
C ASP A 697 -3.24 -10.74 1.51
N PHE A 698 -3.07 -9.41 1.60
CA PHE A 698 -3.06 -8.55 0.41
C PHE A 698 -1.86 -8.86 -0.48
N LEU A 699 -0.68 -9.03 0.11
CA LEU A 699 0.54 -9.30 -0.65
C LEU A 699 0.58 -10.74 -1.18
N LYS A 700 0.03 -11.71 -0.43
CA LYS A 700 -0.15 -13.09 -0.94
C LYS A 700 -1.00 -13.10 -2.21
N ASN A 701 -2.14 -12.42 -2.17
CA ASN A 701 -3.05 -12.29 -3.31
C ASN A 701 -2.39 -11.54 -4.48
N ALA A 702 -1.68 -10.43 -4.22
CA ALA A 702 -0.92 -9.73 -5.26
C ALA A 702 0.12 -10.64 -5.94
N SER A 703 0.87 -11.41 -5.14
CA SER A 703 1.87 -12.35 -5.64
C SER A 703 1.23 -13.46 -6.48
N GLU A 704 0.10 -14.00 -6.04
CA GLU A 704 -0.66 -15.00 -6.81
C GLU A 704 -1.13 -14.43 -8.14
N LEU A 705 -1.78 -13.27 -8.15
CA LEU A 705 -2.23 -12.61 -9.38
C LEU A 705 -1.08 -12.35 -10.35
N PHE A 706 0.04 -11.83 -9.86
CA PHE A 706 1.21 -11.58 -10.69
C PHE A 706 1.82 -12.88 -11.23
N LYS A 707 1.79 -13.98 -10.49
CA LYS A 707 2.21 -15.30 -11.01
C LYS A 707 1.23 -15.84 -12.04
N THR A 708 -0.08 -15.71 -11.81
CA THR A 708 -1.11 -16.10 -12.77
C THR A 708 -0.95 -15.36 -14.08
N ALA A 709 -0.70 -14.05 -14.06
CA ALA A 709 -0.46 -13.25 -15.26
C ALA A 709 0.71 -13.76 -16.12
N GLN A 710 1.68 -14.45 -15.51
CA GLN A 710 2.86 -14.97 -16.19
C GLN A 710 2.66 -16.37 -16.76
N ASN A 711 1.75 -17.14 -16.17
CA ASN A 711 1.62 -18.58 -16.43
C ASN A 711 0.32 -18.94 -17.15
N GLU A 712 -0.70 -18.07 -17.10
CA GLU A 712 -2.04 -18.37 -17.61
C GLU A 712 -2.47 -17.39 -18.71
N ASN A 713 -2.99 -17.96 -19.81
CA ASN A 713 -3.63 -17.18 -20.86
C ASN A 713 -4.91 -16.53 -20.33
N GLY A 714 -5.15 -15.28 -20.70
CA GLY A 714 -6.35 -14.53 -20.29
C GLY A 714 -6.14 -13.59 -19.11
N TYR A 715 -4.94 -13.54 -18.54
CA TYR A 715 -4.54 -12.55 -17.55
C TYR A 715 -3.50 -11.59 -18.14
N VAL A 716 -3.64 -10.30 -17.87
CA VAL A 716 -2.71 -9.27 -18.33
C VAL A 716 -2.46 -8.25 -17.23
N ILE A 717 -1.23 -7.72 -17.16
CA ILE A 717 -0.91 -6.58 -16.30
C ILE A 717 -1.02 -5.30 -17.12
N TYR A 718 -1.75 -4.33 -16.60
CA TYR A 718 -1.80 -2.99 -17.15
C TYR A 718 -1.05 -2.01 -16.24
N GLU A 719 -0.06 -1.32 -16.80
CA GLU A 719 0.61 -0.17 -16.18
C GLU A 719 0.39 1.06 -17.05
N GLU A 720 0.26 2.23 -16.42
CA GLU A 720 0.13 3.48 -17.16
C GLU A 720 1.42 3.83 -17.93
N PRO A 721 1.31 4.50 -19.09
CA PRO A 721 2.45 5.03 -19.81
C PRO A 721 3.40 5.86 -18.93
N ALA A 722 4.71 5.70 -19.13
CA ALA A 722 5.73 6.45 -18.43
C ALA A 722 5.97 7.80 -19.15
N SER A 723 5.14 8.80 -18.84
CA SER A 723 5.21 10.15 -19.42
C SER A 723 5.28 11.21 -18.32
N SER A 724 5.95 12.34 -18.62
CA SER A 724 6.04 13.48 -17.69
C SER A 724 4.66 14.10 -17.41
N PHE A 725 3.67 13.79 -18.26
CA PHE A 725 2.29 14.24 -18.14
C PHE A 725 1.35 13.20 -17.52
N SER A 726 1.79 11.96 -17.27
CA SER A 726 0.92 10.91 -16.71
C SER A 726 0.36 11.28 -15.34
N ASP A 727 1.20 11.77 -14.43
CA ASP A 727 0.78 12.18 -13.07
C ASP A 727 -0.15 13.42 -13.09
N PRO A 728 0.15 14.51 -13.84
CA PRO A 728 -0.82 15.58 -14.08
C PRO A 728 -2.16 15.13 -14.67
N PHE A 729 -2.15 14.25 -15.68
CA PHE A 729 -3.36 13.76 -16.33
C PHE A 729 -4.19 12.91 -15.37
N ARG A 730 -3.56 11.97 -14.67
CA ARG A 730 -4.17 11.16 -13.60
C ARG A 730 -4.81 12.02 -12.52
N ARG A 731 -4.13 13.05 -12.02
CA ARG A 731 -4.72 13.98 -11.05
C ARG A 731 -5.95 14.71 -11.59
N SER A 732 -6.00 14.99 -12.89
CA SER A 732 -7.19 15.60 -13.49
C SER A 732 -8.37 14.63 -13.54
N ILE A 733 -8.11 13.34 -13.76
CA ILE A 733 -9.12 12.26 -13.64
C ILE A 733 -9.61 12.14 -12.20
N ASP A 734 -8.69 12.06 -11.21
CA ASP A 734 -9.03 12.01 -9.79
C ASP A 734 -9.88 13.22 -9.37
N GLY A 735 -9.52 14.42 -9.84
CA GLY A 735 -10.28 15.65 -9.61
C GLY A 735 -11.66 15.62 -10.26
N ALA A 736 -11.80 15.04 -11.45
CA ALA A 736 -13.09 14.87 -12.12
C ALA A 736 -13.99 13.86 -11.36
N PHE A 737 -13.46 12.75 -10.85
CA PHE A 737 -14.20 11.82 -10.01
C PHE A 737 -14.61 12.42 -8.65
N SER A 738 -13.75 13.27 -8.07
CA SER A 738 -14.12 14.07 -6.90
C SER A 738 -15.33 14.96 -7.22
N GLY A 739 -15.34 15.54 -8.43
CA GLY A 739 -16.46 16.29 -8.98
C GLY A 739 -17.74 15.46 -9.10
N LEU A 740 -17.64 14.20 -9.54
CA LEU A 740 -18.78 13.28 -9.60
C LEU A 740 -19.39 13.05 -8.21
N GLN A 741 -18.58 12.70 -7.20
CA GLN A 741 -19.07 12.52 -5.82
C GLN A 741 -19.78 13.77 -5.30
N GLN A 742 -19.18 14.95 -5.48
CA GLN A 742 -19.76 16.22 -5.03
C GLN A 742 -21.06 16.56 -5.78
N SER A 743 -21.12 16.26 -7.08
CA SER A 743 -22.30 16.51 -7.91
C SER A 743 -23.47 15.59 -7.55
N ALA A 744 -23.17 14.33 -7.18
CA ALA A 744 -24.16 13.38 -6.68
C ALA A 744 -24.72 13.82 -5.31
N ILE A 745 -23.87 14.31 -4.40
CA ILE A 745 -24.30 14.92 -3.12
C ILE A 745 -25.28 16.08 -3.36
N ASN A 746 -25.01 16.88 -4.40
CA ASN A 746 -25.86 18.01 -4.80
C ASN A 746 -27.07 17.60 -5.66
N LYS A 747 -27.33 16.29 -5.84
CA LYS A 747 -28.44 15.73 -6.63
C LYS A 747 -28.45 16.17 -8.11
N ASN A 748 -27.29 16.48 -8.64
CA ASN A 748 -27.09 16.84 -10.05
C ASN A 748 -25.82 16.14 -10.57
N PRO A 749 -25.85 14.81 -10.73
CA PRO A 749 -24.67 14.03 -11.08
C PRO A 749 -24.07 14.50 -12.41
N GLN A 750 -22.75 14.65 -12.42
CA GLN A 750 -21.97 15.07 -13.56
C GLN A 750 -22.12 14.08 -14.74
N SER A 751 -22.38 14.59 -15.94
CA SER A 751 -22.40 13.77 -17.17
C SER A 751 -20.99 13.34 -17.61
N PHE A 752 -20.90 12.37 -18.53
CA PHE A 752 -19.61 11.97 -19.07
C PHE A 752 -18.90 13.11 -19.83
N ASP A 753 -19.63 13.90 -20.61
CA ASP A 753 -19.05 15.04 -21.33
C ASP A 753 -18.47 16.08 -20.36
N GLN A 754 -19.22 16.40 -19.30
CA GLN A 754 -18.72 17.28 -18.24
C GLN A 754 -17.50 16.68 -17.54
N PHE A 755 -17.43 15.35 -17.39
CA PHE A 755 -16.25 14.66 -16.84
C PHE A 755 -15.04 14.88 -17.74
N VAL A 756 -15.18 14.66 -19.05
CA VAL A 756 -14.10 14.88 -20.03
C VAL A 756 -13.66 16.34 -20.10
N GLU A 757 -14.59 17.30 -20.02
CA GLU A 757 -14.30 18.74 -20.02
C GLU A 757 -13.40 19.18 -18.86
N LYS A 758 -13.46 18.48 -17.71
CA LYS A 758 -12.62 18.78 -16.53
C LYS A 758 -11.21 18.21 -16.63
N LEU A 759 -10.95 17.31 -17.59
CA LEU A 759 -9.63 16.69 -17.74
C LEU A 759 -8.63 17.69 -18.31
N LYS A 760 -7.41 17.66 -17.77
CA LYS A 760 -6.30 18.49 -18.22
C LYS A 760 -5.44 17.69 -19.18
N PHE A 761 -5.59 17.97 -20.47
CA PHE A 761 -4.81 17.33 -21.51
C PHE A 761 -3.51 18.11 -21.72
N PRO A 762 -2.33 17.44 -21.72
CA PRO A 762 -1.09 18.09 -22.11
C PRO A 762 -1.18 18.56 -23.57
N ASN A 763 -0.64 19.75 -23.85
CA ASN A 763 -0.60 20.28 -25.22
C ASN A 763 0.45 19.51 -26.04
N PRO A 764 0.11 19.01 -27.24
CA PRO A 764 1.03 18.23 -28.09
C PRO A 764 2.18 19.05 -28.72
N THR A 765 2.35 20.32 -28.34
CA THR A 765 3.26 21.28 -28.99
C THR A 765 4.50 21.63 -28.18
N ASN A 766 4.79 20.94 -27.07
CA ASN A 766 6.05 21.12 -26.34
C ASN A 766 6.98 19.93 -26.54
#